data_AF-A0A8X6IYK5-F1
#
_entry.id   AF-A0A8X6IYK5-F1
#
_cell.length_a   1.000
_cell.length_b   1.000
_cell.length_c   1.000
_cell.angle_alpha   90.00
_cell.angle_beta   90.00
_cell.angle_gamma   90.00
#
_symmetry.space_group_name_H-M   'P 1'
#
loop_
_entity.id
_entity.type
_entity.pdbx_description
1 polymer ?
#
loop_
_entity_poly.entity_id
_entity_poly.type
_entity_poly.pdbx_seq_one_letter_code
_entity_poly.pdbx_strand_id
1 'polypeptide(L)'
;NVSEIIRKALPVIASILEKESRGWFLPFREKVIADLKTKKVSEEELERLANILILDEYLRRVFAAILSHHQIQELGPGIGSLLVEQAQAVTLMHRAVENMHRRLKETLSQLKRCLEELYPVLSRVKPWVQEKLKLAEEDFILDHRWDAHEEALALCRQSHLEQTSYFLQRDLSFMREREPVLKQELSRVRNPNRSFHWRTQIWSPHHWNVRKVFQGEAEIVPTVISRTSSSLAQPRSDPNQPVYLVEKQRMHTTTTRVPFWRWINYCYRTYSWMWNAMFIFGIIIPWCSPVSLRALFCIRPFIPDLEINQIDGTLYPRKSSLTHTLCSRLLLLWRHISKSRTEFESRPDTGFIGKGFSRHLNRLWNYFVKGALGTLLIVFFFPLVCLFVSFLSLCVAGFAVVWVPAITLVFHLVMVFVYDFDSPGLPRNKVCMVVEALLWHISVLGILQPIFALAVSLIICPVASLIVFLAAMLRCCCRLIWDVAMFHFLIKRRGRVPSSDSWLVKRIAGPGLSNEHFFQITPEQALAAFEAKLETEELNAFREEVERIILLPQQIYKEFVAQCFHPFSATLCKEGVYREVEKEAQDLLAALRDQVDHRKKELQTGLSVNVRSKVKLTASDLQPTLHVATVVLQRFFPIHVLKRLQIKEEDFWDKKGLSFRDWPGFAAQLFTEVFSIDILTPLEDNDTRYRLEAHGVNLSRYTEMLQSVSLQPNVDFSNVIHIPKGKIHVHSPYLDLSTFNPMNNTVSTAKKKETKKQQLYPWRKKHKVSHPEKILIPLPLPHPVQIAVIIFNRENEDPIPIESELCQDILKAIADGSKSAAILMYEYEDSPADGQSVATTADEYRAVTSDLETMASEDRFSRSSLSRSQQLSTGDSIAVNLASTEDVTLEPEDQKVTYSHSSYSTTV
;
A
#
# COMPACT_ATOMS: atom_id res chain seq x y z
N ASN A 1 -15.06 -17.59 8.97
CA ASN A 1 -15.63 -17.36 10.32
C ASN A 1 -15.02 -16.15 11.02
N VAL A 2 -13.73 -16.13 11.39
CA VAL A 2 -13.13 -14.97 12.10
C VAL A 2 -13.20 -13.65 11.31
N SER A 3 -12.88 -13.65 10.02
CA SER A 3 -12.98 -12.42 9.19
C SER A 3 -14.41 -11.92 9.04
N GLU A 4 -15.39 -12.82 9.01
CA GLU A 4 -16.81 -12.48 8.89
C GLU A 4 -17.37 -11.87 10.19
N ILE A 5 -16.95 -12.39 11.35
CA ILE A 5 -17.28 -11.85 12.67
C ILE A 5 -16.72 -10.43 12.82
N ILE A 6 -15.43 -10.23 12.49
CA ILE A 6 -14.79 -8.91 12.54
C ILE A 6 -15.51 -7.93 11.59
N ARG A 7 -15.85 -8.36 10.37
CA ARG A 7 -16.58 -7.51 9.41
C ARG A 7 -17.94 -7.06 9.93
N LYS A 8 -18.65 -7.91 10.67
CA LYS A 8 -19.94 -7.58 11.30
C LYS A 8 -19.78 -6.72 12.56
N ALA A 9 -18.70 -6.90 13.32
CA ALA A 9 -18.44 -6.15 14.56
C ALA A 9 -17.91 -4.72 14.32
N LEU A 10 -17.08 -4.50 13.29
CA LEU A 10 -16.41 -3.22 13.06
C LEU A 10 -17.35 -2.00 12.93
N PRO A 11 -18.47 -2.06 12.18
CA PRO A 11 -19.41 -0.94 12.10
C PRO A 11 -20.07 -0.61 13.45
N VAL A 12 -20.36 -1.64 14.25
CA VAL A 12 -20.95 -1.47 15.59
C VAL A 12 -19.93 -0.82 16.52
N ILE A 13 -18.67 -1.28 16.49
CA ILE A 13 -17.58 -0.68 17.27
C ILE A 13 -17.37 0.79 16.87
N ALA A 14 -17.43 1.12 15.57
CA ALA A 14 -17.31 2.51 15.11
C ALA A 14 -18.38 3.41 15.74
N SER A 15 -19.64 2.95 15.81
CA SER A 15 -20.71 3.70 16.46
C SER A 15 -20.50 3.87 17.98
N ILE A 16 -19.92 2.86 18.65
CA ILE A 16 -19.60 2.93 20.08
C ILE A 16 -18.48 3.96 20.32
N LEU A 17 -17.41 3.92 19.53
CA LEU A 17 -16.30 4.88 19.62
C LEU A 17 -16.79 6.32 19.40
N GLU A 18 -17.67 6.52 18.41
CA GLU A 18 -18.26 7.82 18.14
C GLU A 18 -19.12 8.32 19.30
N LYS A 19 -19.94 7.46 19.89
CA LYS A 19 -20.77 7.81 21.05
C LYS A 19 -19.94 8.13 22.29
N GLU A 20 -18.95 7.29 22.61
CA GLU A 20 -18.13 7.41 23.81
C GLU A 20 -17.05 8.50 23.71
N SER A 21 -16.86 9.15 22.57
CA SER A 21 -15.96 10.31 22.45
C SER A 21 -16.65 11.65 22.79
N ARG A 22 -17.99 11.69 22.86
CA ARG A 22 -18.77 12.93 22.97
C ARG A 22 -19.09 13.34 24.41
N GLY A 23 -19.07 14.65 24.69
CA GLY A 23 -19.73 15.29 25.84
C GLY A 23 -19.02 15.24 27.20
N TRP A 24 -18.08 14.32 27.44
CA TRP A 24 -17.43 14.17 28.76
C TRP A 24 -15.96 14.63 28.83
N PHE A 25 -15.28 14.73 27.68
CA PHE A 25 -13.85 15.00 27.62
C PHE A 25 -13.46 16.35 28.23
N LEU A 26 -14.19 17.42 27.91
CA LEU A 26 -13.87 18.77 28.39
C LEU A 26 -13.97 18.90 29.92
N PRO A 27 -15.10 18.52 30.58
CA PRO A 27 -15.19 18.59 32.04
C PRO A 27 -14.17 17.68 32.75
N PHE A 28 -13.89 16.51 32.18
CA PHE A 28 -12.94 15.57 32.78
C PHE A 28 -11.49 16.06 32.64
N ARG A 29 -11.12 16.61 31.48
CA ARG A 29 -9.82 17.24 31.25
C ARG A 29 -9.54 18.33 32.27
N GLU A 30 -10.50 19.24 32.48
CA GLU A 30 -10.35 20.35 33.41
C GLU A 30 -10.17 19.88 34.85
N LYS A 31 -10.95 18.87 35.27
CA LYS A 31 -10.78 18.21 36.57
C LYS A 31 -9.38 17.59 36.73
N VAL A 32 -8.91 16.84 35.72
CA VAL A 32 -7.59 16.19 35.76
C VAL A 32 -6.47 17.21 35.79
N ILE A 33 -6.55 18.28 35.00
CA ILE A 33 -5.56 19.35 35.00
C ILE A 33 -5.54 20.05 36.36
N ALA A 34 -6.70 20.36 36.95
CA ALA A 34 -6.79 20.95 38.28
C ALA A 34 -6.13 20.03 39.33
N ASP A 35 -6.48 18.74 39.34
CA ASP A 35 -5.92 17.74 40.26
C ASP A 35 -4.39 17.60 40.10
N LEU A 36 -3.87 17.60 38.86
CA LEU A 36 -2.42 17.51 38.60
C LEU A 36 -1.67 18.79 38.95
N LYS A 37 -2.28 19.97 38.76
CA LYS A 37 -1.70 21.26 39.19
C LYS A 37 -1.57 21.33 40.70
N THR A 38 -2.52 20.79 41.48
CA THR A 38 -2.39 20.74 42.95
C THR A 38 -1.16 19.94 43.41
N LYS A 39 -0.70 18.99 42.59
CA LYS A 39 0.47 18.13 42.88
C LYS A 39 1.81 18.76 42.50
N LYS A 40 1.85 20.00 42.01
CA LYS A 40 3.08 20.74 41.61
C LYS A 40 3.99 19.97 40.62
N VAL A 41 3.37 19.29 39.66
CA VAL A 41 4.08 18.58 38.58
C VAL A 41 4.61 19.59 37.55
N SER A 42 5.73 19.30 36.88
CA SER A 42 6.24 20.13 35.77
C SER A 42 5.24 20.16 34.61
N GLU A 43 5.22 21.24 33.81
CA GLU A 43 4.23 21.41 32.73
C GLU A 43 4.26 20.26 31.70
N GLU A 44 5.46 19.79 31.31
CA GLU A 44 5.63 18.65 30.39
C GLU A 44 5.11 17.33 30.97
N GLU A 45 5.35 17.07 32.26
CA GLU A 45 4.89 15.85 32.91
C GLU A 45 3.40 15.93 33.24
N LEU A 46 2.87 17.13 33.45
CA LEU A 46 1.45 17.39 33.64
C LEU A 46 0.66 17.10 32.36
N GLU A 47 1.10 17.58 31.20
CA GLU A 47 0.48 17.28 29.91
C GLU A 47 0.45 15.76 29.66
N ARG A 48 1.57 15.09 29.93
CA ARG A 48 1.71 13.65 29.77
C ARG A 48 0.76 12.86 30.66
N LEU A 49 0.75 13.14 31.97
CA LEU A 49 -0.12 12.45 32.92
C LEU A 49 -1.60 12.74 32.62
N ALA A 50 -1.93 13.95 32.17
CA ALA A 50 -3.28 14.28 31.75
C ALA A 50 -3.72 13.43 30.55
N ASN A 51 -2.90 13.34 29.50
CA ASN A 51 -3.18 12.53 28.31
C ASN A 51 -3.35 11.04 28.66
N ILE A 52 -2.51 10.49 29.56
CA ILE A 52 -2.63 9.08 30.01
C ILE A 52 -3.94 8.85 30.76
N LEU A 53 -4.28 9.71 31.73
CA LEU A 53 -5.50 9.55 32.54
C LEU A 53 -6.78 9.69 31.72
N ILE A 54 -6.76 10.58 30.72
CA ILE A 54 -7.89 10.77 29.80
C ILE A 54 -8.05 9.56 28.88
N LEU A 55 -6.94 9.04 28.33
CA LEU A 55 -6.98 7.85 27.50
C LEU A 55 -7.46 6.63 28.30
N ASP A 56 -6.98 6.43 29.53
CA ASP A 56 -7.40 5.34 30.40
C ASP A 56 -8.92 5.42 30.73
N GLU A 57 -9.45 6.61 30.99
CA GLU A 57 -10.89 6.80 31.23
C GLU A 57 -11.72 6.56 29.95
N TYR A 58 -11.22 6.99 28.79
CA TYR A 58 -11.86 6.70 27.51
C TYR A 58 -11.91 5.20 27.23
N LEU A 59 -10.78 4.51 27.37
CA LEU A 59 -10.70 3.06 27.18
C LEU A 59 -11.65 2.32 28.13
N ARG A 60 -11.73 2.74 29.40
CA ARG A 60 -12.66 2.17 30.39
C ARG A 60 -14.12 2.27 29.94
N ARG A 61 -14.52 3.42 29.39
CA ARG A 61 -15.89 3.65 28.87
C ARG A 61 -16.17 2.82 27.62
N VAL A 62 -15.26 2.83 26.66
CA VAL A 62 -15.36 2.05 25.42
C VAL A 62 -15.44 0.54 25.72
N PHE A 63 -14.59 0.02 26.61
CA PHE A 63 -14.60 -1.39 26.97
C PHE A 63 -15.90 -1.78 27.71
N ALA A 64 -16.40 -0.94 28.61
CA ALA A 64 -17.69 -1.17 29.26
C ALA A 64 -18.87 -1.15 28.25
N ALA A 65 -18.83 -0.25 27.28
CA ALA A 65 -19.83 -0.16 26.22
C ALA A 65 -19.80 -1.40 25.30
N ILE A 66 -18.61 -1.87 24.91
CA ILE A 66 -18.45 -3.09 24.08
C ILE A 66 -18.98 -4.33 24.81
N LEU A 67 -18.69 -4.48 26.11
CA LEU A 67 -19.14 -5.63 26.90
C LEU A 67 -20.67 -5.64 27.10
N SER A 68 -21.31 -4.48 27.16
CA SER A 68 -22.75 -4.33 27.38
C SER A 68 -23.59 -4.26 26.09
N HIS A 69 -22.98 -4.15 24.91
CA HIS A 69 -23.70 -3.95 23.65
C HIS A 69 -24.37 -5.23 23.12
N HIS A 70 -25.69 -5.19 22.91
CA HIS A 70 -26.50 -6.35 22.49
C HIS A 70 -26.04 -6.98 21.16
N GLN A 71 -25.84 -6.17 20.12
CA GLN A 71 -25.41 -6.66 18.79
C GLN A 71 -24.05 -7.39 18.81
N ILE A 72 -23.16 -7.08 19.75
CA ILE A 72 -21.86 -7.75 19.88
C ILE A 72 -22.04 -9.11 20.58
N GLN A 73 -22.95 -9.18 21.56
CA GLN A 73 -23.29 -10.43 22.25
C GLN A 73 -24.01 -11.41 21.31
N GLU A 74 -24.82 -10.92 20.36
CA GLU A 74 -25.47 -11.74 19.33
C GLU A 74 -24.49 -12.45 18.40
N LEU A 75 -23.29 -11.89 18.18
CA LEU A 75 -22.27 -12.52 17.31
C LEU A 75 -21.74 -13.83 17.89
N GLY A 76 -21.84 -14.03 19.21
CA GLY A 76 -21.43 -15.24 19.91
C GLY A 76 -20.93 -14.99 21.34
N PRO A 77 -20.95 -16.02 22.21
CA PRO A 77 -20.51 -15.90 23.60
C PRO A 77 -19.00 -15.59 23.66
N GLY A 78 -18.62 -14.60 24.47
CA GLY A 78 -17.21 -14.23 24.70
C GLY A 78 -16.55 -13.40 23.60
N ILE A 79 -17.27 -13.00 22.54
CA ILE A 79 -16.69 -12.16 21.48
C ILE A 79 -16.37 -10.76 21.99
N GLY A 80 -17.25 -10.17 22.81
CA GLY A 80 -17.01 -8.87 23.43
C GLY A 80 -15.74 -8.84 24.29
N SER A 81 -15.48 -9.89 25.09
CA SER A 81 -14.26 -9.98 25.90
C SER A 81 -13.02 -10.13 25.03
N LEU A 82 -13.04 -10.95 23.98
CA LEU A 82 -11.92 -11.10 23.06
C LEU A 82 -11.57 -9.80 22.31
N LEU A 83 -12.57 -9.03 21.91
CA LEU A 83 -12.37 -7.73 21.27
C LEU A 83 -11.70 -6.73 22.22
N VAL A 84 -12.13 -6.70 23.48
CA VAL A 84 -11.54 -5.85 24.53
C VAL A 84 -10.11 -6.29 24.84
N GLU A 85 -9.86 -7.60 25.04
CA GLU A 85 -8.52 -8.14 25.30
C GLU A 85 -7.54 -7.85 24.16
N GLN A 86 -8.00 -7.94 22.90
CA GLN A 86 -7.19 -7.60 21.73
C GLN A 86 -6.86 -6.11 21.67
N ALA A 87 -7.84 -5.22 21.86
CA ALA A 87 -7.58 -3.78 21.88
C ALA A 87 -6.66 -3.38 23.04
N GLN A 88 -6.87 -3.96 24.23
CA GLN A 88 -6.03 -3.75 25.39
C GLN A 88 -4.59 -4.26 25.18
N ALA A 89 -4.41 -5.40 24.51
CA ALA A 89 -3.09 -5.89 24.13
C ALA A 89 -2.35 -4.89 23.22
N VAL A 90 -3.02 -4.37 22.19
CA VAL A 90 -2.44 -3.42 21.23
C VAL A 90 -2.07 -2.10 21.91
N THR A 91 -2.93 -1.54 22.76
CA THR A 91 -2.63 -0.29 23.48
C THR A 91 -1.47 -0.44 24.46
N LEU A 92 -1.39 -1.57 25.17
CA LEU A 92 -0.27 -1.85 26.08
C LEU A 92 1.06 -2.06 25.33
N MET A 93 1.05 -2.67 24.15
CA MET A 93 2.25 -2.79 23.32
C MET A 93 2.72 -1.42 22.82
N HIS A 94 1.81 -0.55 22.35
CA HIS A 94 2.16 0.82 21.97
C HIS A 94 2.72 1.61 23.16
N ARG A 95 2.14 1.45 24.35
CA ARG A 95 2.63 2.08 25.59
C ARG A 95 4.06 1.62 25.95
N ALA A 96 4.37 0.34 25.78
CA ALA A 96 5.73 -0.18 25.99
C ALA A 96 6.74 0.44 25.01
N VAL A 97 6.35 0.59 23.75
CA VAL A 97 7.17 1.23 22.71
C VAL A 97 7.41 2.71 23.02
N GLU A 98 6.38 3.45 23.41
CA GLU A 98 6.50 4.86 23.79
C GLU A 98 7.43 5.05 25.00
N ASN A 99 7.34 4.15 25.98
CA ASN A 99 8.22 4.17 27.15
C ASN A 99 9.70 3.96 26.78
N MET A 100 9.97 3.08 25.82
CA MET A 100 11.32 2.84 25.28
C MET A 100 11.85 4.05 24.51
N HIS A 101 11.05 4.62 23.60
CA HIS A 101 11.39 5.85 22.86
C HIS A 101 11.66 7.04 23.79
N ARG A 102 10.92 7.14 24.89
CA ARG A 102 11.18 8.13 25.93
C ARG A 102 12.55 7.93 26.56
N ARG A 103 12.89 6.71 26.99
CA ARG A 103 14.20 6.41 27.58
C ARG A 103 15.32 6.78 26.61
N LEU A 104 15.16 6.48 25.32
CA LEU A 104 16.11 6.90 24.27
C LEU A 104 16.22 8.43 24.18
N LYS A 105 15.09 9.16 24.19
CA LYS A 105 15.12 10.64 24.13
C LYS A 105 15.81 11.23 25.36
N GLU A 106 15.55 10.69 26.54
CA GLU A 106 16.18 11.10 27.79
C GLU A 106 17.70 10.85 27.76
N THR A 107 18.15 9.66 27.36
CA THR A 107 19.58 9.33 27.26
C THR A 107 20.30 10.21 26.24
N LEU A 108 19.70 10.45 25.07
CA LEU A 108 20.26 11.36 24.07
C LEU A 108 20.30 12.81 24.55
N SER A 109 19.28 13.27 25.28
CA SER A 109 19.26 14.62 25.84
C SER A 109 20.33 14.82 26.93
N GLN A 110 20.53 13.82 27.79
CA GLN A 110 21.59 13.80 28.80
C GLN A 110 22.97 13.77 28.14
N LEU A 111 23.17 12.90 27.15
CA LEU A 111 24.41 12.84 26.39
C LEU A 111 24.73 14.17 25.70
N LYS A 112 23.71 14.81 25.10
CA LYS A 112 23.89 16.12 24.48
C LYS A 112 24.38 17.16 25.50
N ARG A 113 23.77 17.23 26.70
CA ARG A 113 24.21 18.11 27.78
C ARG A 113 25.65 17.79 28.21
N CYS A 114 25.99 16.52 28.40
CA CYS A 114 27.36 16.10 28.71
C CYS A 114 28.36 16.48 27.62
N LEU A 115 28.01 16.38 26.33
CA LEU A 115 28.86 16.80 25.22
C LEU A 115 29.07 18.32 25.19
N GLU A 116 28.03 19.09 25.54
CA GLU A 116 28.10 20.55 25.67
C GLU A 116 29.02 20.97 26.82
N GLU A 117 28.98 20.25 27.95
CA GLU A 117 29.83 20.48 29.12
C GLU A 117 31.29 20.05 28.91
N LEU A 118 31.51 18.84 28.36
CA LEU A 118 32.84 18.27 28.17
C LEU A 118 33.58 18.87 26.96
N TYR A 119 32.87 19.26 25.90
CA TYR A 119 33.45 19.74 24.65
C TYR A 119 32.79 21.03 24.13
N PRO A 120 32.97 22.18 24.79
CA PRO A 120 32.23 23.42 24.51
C PRO A 120 32.48 24.06 23.12
N VAL A 121 33.60 23.70 22.47
CA VAL A 121 33.95 24.17 21.12
C VAL A 121 33.42 23.21 20.05
N LEU A 122 33.60 21.90 20.24
CA LEU A 122 33.14 20.89 19.29
C LEU A 122 31.62 20.74 19.29
N SER A 123 30.96 20.97 20.43
CA SER A 123 29.50 20.97 20.55
C SER A 123 28.81 22.01 19.66
N ARG A 124 29.52 23.08 19.26
CA ARG A 124 29.03 24.08 18.29
C ARG A 124 29.00 23.55 16.86
N VAL A 125 29.78 22.50 16.55
CA VAL A 125 29.82 21.85 15.24
C VAL A 125 28.67 20.84 15.17
N LYS A 126 27.52 21.27 14.64
CA LYS A 126 26.30 20.45 14.54
C LYS A 126 26.54 19.04 13.95
N PRO A 127 27.30 18.86 12.86
CA PRO A 127 27.55 17.53 12.30
C PRO A 127 28.26 16.57 13.27
N TRP A 128 29.19 17.08 14.07
CA TRP A 128 29.94 16.27 15.04
C TRP A 128 29.04 15.80 16.19
N VAL A 129 28.22 16.71 16.74
CA VAL A 129 27.24 16.34 17.77
C VAL A 129 26.24 15.33 17.25
N GLN A 130 25.73 15.53 16.03
CA GLN A 130 24.81 14.59 15.40
C GLN A 130 25.43 13.21 15.18
N GLU A 131 26.71 13.14 14.78
CA GLU A 131 27.42 11.87 14.66
C GLU A 131 27.56 11.16 16.01
N LYS A 132 27.90 11.89 17.09
CA LYS A 132 27.99 11.31 18.44
C LYS A 132 26.64 10.85 18.99
N LEU A 133 25.58 11.64 18.80
CA LEU A 133 24.23 11.24 19.20
C LEU A 133 23.75 10.01 18.42
N LYS A 134 24.07 9.90 17.14
CA LYS A 134 23.73 8.73 16.32
C LYS A 134 24.46 7.47 16.75
N LEU A 135 25.75 7.56 17.06
CA LEU A 135 26.50 6.41 17.57
C LEU A 135 25.88 5.92 18.89
N ALA A 136 25.53 6.83 19.79
CA ALA A 136 24.86 6.48 21.03
C ALA A 136 23.45 5.91 20.83
N GLU A 137 22.71 6.40 19.82
CA GLU A 137 21.43 5.83 19.42
C GLU A 137 21.59 4.39 18.90
N GLU A 138 22.58 4.14 18.03
CA GLU A 138 22.89 2.79 17.53
C GLU A 138 23.28 1.83 18.67
N ASP A 139 24.14 2.27 19.59
CA ASP A 139 24.53 1.51 20.78
C ASP A 139 23.32 1.23 21.69
N PHE A 140 22.49 2.23 21.95
CA PHE A 140 21.27 2.08 22.76
C PHE A 140 20.32 1.04 22.16
N ILE A 141 20.10 1.07 20.84
CA ILE A 141 19.24 0.13 20.14
C ILE A 141 19.78 -1.30 20.24
N LEU A 142 21.10 -1.50 20.18
CA LEU A 142 21.72 -2.82 20.30
C LEU A 142 21.57 -3.39 21.71
N ASP A 143 21.76 -2.56 22.73
CA ASP A 143 21.66 -2.94 24.13
C ASP A 143 20.19 -3.21 24.54
N HIS A 144 19.26 -2.35 24.11
CA HIS A 144 17.84 -2.35 24.54
C HIS A 144 16.86 -2.91 23.50
N ARG A 145 17.36 -3.72 22.55
CA ARG A 145 16.57 -4.33 21.45
C ARG A 145 15.34 -5.14 21.89
N TRP A 146 15.33 -5.65 23.13
CA TRP A 146 14.26 -6.50 23.66
C TRP A 146 13.37 -5.81 24.69
N ASP A 147 13.77 -4.64 25.18
CA ASP A 147 13.11 -3.95 26.29
C ASP A 147 11.64 -3.67 26.00
N ALA A 148 11.30 -3.25 24.79
CA ALA A 148 9.91 -3.02 24.40
C ALA A 148 9.04 -4.30 24.51
N HIS A 149 9.60 -5.48 24.23
CA HIS A 149 8.89 -6.75 24.38
C HIS A 149 8.78 -7.18 25.85
N GLU A 150 9.86 -6.99 26.64
CA GLU A 150 9.86 -7.32 28.07
C GLU A 150 8.89 -6.41 28.84
N GLU A 151 8.84 -5.12 28.50
CA GLU A 151 7.92 -4.14 29.05
C GLU A 151 6.47 -4.43 28.63
N ALA A 152 6.21 -4.72 27.35
CA ALA A 152 4.88 -5.13 26.89
C ALA A 152 4.38 -6.40 27.61
N LEU A 153 5.26 -7.38 27.82
CA LEU A 153 4.95 -8.61 28.53
C LEU A 153 4.65 -8.35 30.02
N ALA A 154 5.40 -7.44 30.67
CA ALA A 154 5.12 -7.03 32.05
C ALA A 154 3.75 -6.35 32.17
N LEU A 155 3.41 -5.43 31.25
CA LEU A 155 2.13 -4.74 31.21
C LEU A 155 0.95 -5.70 30.94
N CYS A 156 1.13 -6.67 30.03
CA CYS A 156 0.10 -7.67 29.73
C CYS A 156 -0.17 -8.60 30.92
N ARG A 157 0.87 -9.00 31.67
CA ARG A 157 0.72 -9.81 32.89
C ARG A 157 0.01 -9.07 34.01
N GLN A 158 0.31 -7.77 34.18
CA GLN A 158 -0.39 -6.92 35.14
C GLN A 158 -1.88 -6.75 34.81
N SER A 159 -2.22 -6.80 33.51
CA SER A 159 -3.59 -6.67 33.01
C SER A 159 -4.31 -8.01 32.85
N HIS A 160 -3.73 -9.13 33.33
CA HIS A 160 -4.29 -10.49 33.22
C HIS A 160 -4.55 -11.00 31.78
N LEU A 161 -3.80 -10.51 30.79
CA LEU A 161 -3.90 -10.95 29.40
C LEU A 161 -3.03 -12.20 29.15
N GLU A 162 -3.50 -13.36 29.60
CA GLU A 162 -2.72 -14.61 29.58
C GLU A 162 -2.34 -15.06 28.15
N GLN A 163 -3.29 -15.00 27.21
CA GLN A 163 -3.06 -15.42 25.81
C GLN A 163 -2.01 -14.54 25.11
N THR A 164 -2.13 -13.22 25.24
CA THR A 164 -1.18 -12.26 24.68
C THR A 164 0.19 -12.41 25.33
N SER A 165 0.23 -12.58 26.66
CA SER A 165 1.47 -12.81 27.41
C SER A 165 2.20 -14.07 26.95
N TYR A 166 1.47 -15.15 26.68
CA TYR A 166 2.03 -16.38 26.12
C TYR A 166 2.65 -16.15 24.74
N PHE A 167 1.96 -15.46 23.83
CA PHE A 167 2.49 -15.20 22.49
C PHE A 167 3.70 -14.26 22.50
N LEU A 168 3.67 -13.18 23.29
CA LEU A 168 4.83 -12.30 23.48
C LEU A 168 6.04 -13.06 24.04
N GLN A 169 5.82 -13.92 25.03
CA GLN A 169 6.89 -14.72 25.62
C GLN A 169 7.47 -15.74 24.62
N ARG A 170 6.61 -16.39 23.83
CA ARG A 170 7.03 -17.30 22.76
C ARG A 170 7.85 -16.59 21.70
N ASP A 171 7.39 -15.43 21.24
CA ASP A 171 8.07 -14.67 20.19
C ASP A 171 9.40 -14.09 20.70
N LEU A 172 9.45 -13.57 21.94
CA LEU A 172 10.68 -13.12 22.59
C LEU A 172 11.70 -14.25 22.74
N SER A 173 11.27 -15.42 23.26
CA SER A 173 12.17 -16.59 23.40
C SER A 173 12.67 -17.10 22.06
N PHE A 174 11.81 -17.14 21.03
CA PHE A 174 12.21 -17.46 19.67
C PHE A 174 13.24 -16.48 19.12
N MET A 175 13.00 -15.18 19.22
CA MET A 175 13.90 -14.15 18.69
C MET A 175 15.25 -14.09 19.42
N ARG A 176 15.26 -14.37 20.73
CA ARG A 176 16.48 -14.35 21.55
C ARG A 176 17.33 -15.60 21.36
N GLU A 177 16.71 -16.78 21.32
CA GLU A 177 17.42 -18.07 21.37
C GLU A 177 17.47 -18.78 20.01
N ARG A 178 16.34 -18.82 19.28
CA ARG A 178 16.19 -19.66 18.08
C ARG A 178 16.54 -18.93 16.78
N GLU A 179 16.11 -17.68 16.63
CA GLU A 179 16.38 -16.86 15.44
C GLU A 179 17.88 -16.76 15.08
N PRO A 180 18.82 -16.48 16.00
CA PRO A 180 20.24 -16.41 15.64
C PRO A 180 20.80 -17.75 15.17
N VAL A 181 20.39 -18.85 15.81
CA VAL A 181 20.77 -20.22 15.42
C VAL A 181 20.22 -20.54 14.04
N LEU A 182 18.93 -20.28 13.81
CA LEU A 182 18.29 -20.48 12.51
C LEU A 182 18.93 -19.61 11.42
N LYS A 183 19.26 -18.34 11.70
CA LYS A 183 19.99 -17.49 10.75
C LYS A 183 21.36 -18.07 10.42
N GLN A 184 22.08 -18.60 11.42
CA GLN A 184 23.36 -19.25 11.20
C GLN A 184 23.21 -20.53 10.37
N GLU A 185 22.22 -21.37 10.66
CA GLU A 185 21.90 -22.58 9.90
C GLU A 185 21.47 -22.25 8.47
N LEU A 186 20.53 -21.33 8.29
CA LEU A 186 20.07 -20.86 6.98
C LEU A 186 21.20 -20.23 6.17
N SER A 187 22.13 -19.50 6.81
CA SER A 187 23.30 -18.96 6.11
C SER A 187 24.25 -20.06 5.60
N ARG A 188 24.24 -21.23 6.24
CA ARG A 188 24.99 -22.42 5.77
C ARG A 188 24.25 -23.17 4.66
N VAL A 189 22.92 -23.05 4.59
CA VAL A 189 22.11 -23.63 3.51
C VAL A 189 22.35 -22.87 2.21
N ARG A 190 23.10 -23.48 1.30
CA ARG A 190 23.31 -22.97 -0.07
C ARG A 190 22.37 -23.67 -1.04
N ASN A 191 21.33 -22.96 -1.48
CA ASN A 191 20.45 -23.45 -2.53
C ASN A 191 21.09 -23.22 -3.91
N PRO A 192 21.04 -24.19 -4.83
CA PRO A 192 21.54 -24.00 -6.17
C PRO A 192 20.61 -23.05 -6.93
N ASN A 193 21.17 -22.01 -7.56
CA ASN A 193 20.38 -21.11 -8.41
C ASN A 193 19.84 -21.81 -9.66
N ARG A 194 20.54 -22.83 -10.18
CA ARG A 194 20.10 -23.63 -11.34
C ARG A 194 20.58 -25.08 -11.26
N SER A 195 19.74 -26.00 -11.74
CA SER A 195 20.07 -27.41 -11.99
C SER A 195 20.09 -27.71 -13.50
N PHE A 196 21.10 -28.44 -13.94
CA PHE A 196 21.31 -28.86 -15.33
C PHE A 196 21.18 -30.38 -15.43
N HIS A 197 20.51 -30.83 -16.50
CA HIS A 197 20.18 -32.23 -16.72
C HIS A 197 20.79 -32.70 -18.04
N TRP A 198 21.68 -33.69 -17.99
CA TRP A 198 22.38 -34.25 -19.14
C TRP A 198 21.88 -35.67 -19.39
N ARG A 199 21.29 -35.92 -20.55
CA ARG A 199 20.61 -37.19 -20.86
C ARG A 199 21.44 -38.02 -21.83
N THR A 200 21.70 -39.28 -21.49
CA THR A 200 22.42 -40.23 -22.34
C THR A 200 21.55 -41.44 -22.62
N GLN A 201 21.44 -41.85 -23.88
CA GLN A 201 20.63 -43.02 -24.26
C GLN A 201 21.24 -44.33 -23.77
N ILE A 202 20.41 -45.25 -23.29
CA ILE A 202 20.82 -46.61 -22.94
C ILE A 202 20.77 -47.47 -24.21
N TRP A 203 21.92 -47.99 -24.63
CA TRP A 203 22.07 -48.63 -25.95
C TRP A 203 21.33 -49.96 -26.09
N SER A 204 21.30 -50.78 -25.04
CA SER A 204 20.62 -52.08 -25.05
C SER A 204 19.25 -51.97 -24.39
N PRO A 205 18.16 -52.38 -25.07
CA PRO A 205 16.82 -52.40 -24.49
C PRO A 205 16.66 -53.31 -23.26
N HIS A 206 17.55 -54.29 -23.07
CA HIS A 206 17.55 -55.18 -21.91
C HIS A 206 17.97 -54.47 -20.62
N HIS A 207 18.59 -53.29 -20.73
CA HIS A 207 19.03 -52.48 -19.60
C HIS A 207 18.17 -51.21 -19.43
N TRP A 208 17.05 -51.10 -20.14
CA TRP A 208 16.07 -50.07 -19.82
C TRP A 208 15.49 -50.34 -18.43
N ASN A 209 15.03 -49.33 -17.71
CA ASN A 209 14.36 -49.54 -16.43
C ASN A 209 12.87 -49.32 -16.63
N VAL A 210 12.04 -50.30 -16.25
CA VAL A 210 10.59 -50.15 -16.20
C VAL A 210 10.21 -49.79 -14.77
N ARG A 211 9.54 -48.66 -14.58
CA ARG A 211 9.02 -48.21 -13.29
C ARG A 211 7.51 -48.41 -13.24
N LYS A 212 7.02 -49.03 -12.18
CA LYS A 212 5.61 -49.15 -11.86
C LYS A 212 5.26 -48.07 -10.83
N VAL A 213 4.33 -47.19 -11.17
CA VAL A 213 3.89 -46.08 -10.30
C VAL A 213 2.44 -46.32 -9.88
N PHE A 214 2.18 -46.38 -8.58
CA PHE A 214 0.84 -46.56 -8.02
C PHE A 214 0.73 -45.85 -6.68
N GLN A 215 -0.31 -45.00 -6.50
CA GLN A 215 -0.58 -44.28 -5.25
C GLN A 215 0.63 -43.52 -4.65
N GLY A 216 1.52 -42.99 -5.50
CA GLY A 216 2.72 -42.26 -5.07
C GLY A 216 3.95 -43.13 -4.82
N GLU A 217 3.83 -44.47 -4.80
CA GLU A 217 4.97 -45.38 -4.72
C GLU A 217 5.48 -45.74 -6.13
N ALA A 218 6.80 -45.75 -6.31
CA ALA A 218 7.46 -46.08 -7.58
C ALA A 218 8.47 -47.23 -7.39
N GLU A 219 8.21 -48.38 -8.02
CA GLU A 219 9.07 -49.57 -7.96
C GLU A 219 9.71 -49.89 -9.31
N ILE A 220 10.96 -50.36 -9.32
CA ILE A 220 11.64 -50.82 -10.54
C ILE A 220 11.31 -52.29 -10.78
N VAL A 221 10.61 -52.58 -11.88
CA VAL A 221 10.20 -53.93 -12.30
C VAL A 221 11.22 -54.47 -13.32
N PRO A 222 11.53 -55.78 -13.29
CA PRO A 222 12.43 -56.39 -14.27
C PRO A 222 11.92 -56.21 -15.70
N THR A 223 12.83 -55.86 -16.62
CA THR A 223 12.48 -55.64 -18.02
C THR A 223 12.32 -56.93 -18.79
N VAL A 224 11.08 -57.23 -19.16
CA VAL A 224 10.72 -58.39 -19.98
C VAL A 224 10.38 -57.94 -21.40
N ILE A 225 11.13 -58.43 -22.38
CA ILE A 225 10.91 -58.13 -23.81
C ILE A 225 10.22 -59.32 -24.46
N SER A 226 9.02 -59.11 -25.00
CA SER A 226 8.31 -60.13 -25.78
C SER A 226 8.66 -60.05 -27.26
N ARG A 227 8.73 -61.20 -27.93
CA ARG A 227 8.98 -61.29 -29.38
C ARG A 227 7.71 -61.20 -30.22
N THR A 228 6.54 -61.36 -29.61
CA THR A 228 5.25 -61.40 -30.30
C THR A 228 4.56 -60.05 -30.18
N SER A 229 4.17 -59.42 -31.29
CA SER A 229 3.46 -58.13 -31.23
C SER A 229 2.09 -58.28 -30.57
N SER A 230 1.83 -57.56 -29.49
CA SER A 230 0.51 -57.50 -28.86
C SER A 230 -0.45 -56.57 -29.64
N SER A 231 -1.74 -56.83 -29.59
CA SER A 231 -2.77 -55.84 -29.91
C SER A 231 -2.95 -54.96 -28.67
N LEU A 232 -2.41 -53.74 -28.70
CA LEU A 232 -2.54 -52.81 -27.57
C LEU A 232 -4.01 -52.65 -27.17
N ALA A 233 -4.33 -52.93 -25.92
CA ALA A 233 -5.47 -52.29 -25.27
C ALA A 233 -5.09 -50.81 -25.11
N GLN A 234 -5.96 -49.90 -25.54
CA GLN A 234 -5.80 -48.47 -25.29
C GLN A 234 -5.61 -48.23 -23.77
N PRO A 235 -4.89 -47.17 -23.37
CA PRO A 235 -4.73 -46.85 -21.96
C PRO A 235 -6.11 -46.69 -21.34
N ARG A 236 -6.50 -47.59 -20.43
CA ARG A 236 -7.59 -47.30 -19.50
C ARG A 236 -7.01 -46.31 -18.52
N SER A 237 -7.43 -45.05 -18.63
CA SER A 237 -7.17 -44.01 -17.64
C SER A 237 -8.02 -44.25 -16.39
N ASP A 238 -7.95 -45.46 -15.83
CA ASP A 238 -8.54 -45.79 -14.54
C ASP A 238 -7.53 -45.37 -13.47
N PRO A 239 -7.88 -44.43 -12.56
CA PRO A 239 -6.97 -43.98 -11.50
C PRO A 239 -6.61 -45.10 -10.49
N ASN A 240 -7.31 -46.24 -10.54
CA ASN A 240 -7.10 -47.40 -9.67
C ASN A 240 -6.11 -48.43 -10.25
N GLN A 241 -5.45 -48.15 -11.38
CA GLN A 241 -4.46 -49.06 -11.98
C GLN A 241 -3.04 -48.47 -11.94
N PRO A 242 -2.00 -49.31 -11.76
CA PRO A 242 -0.62 -48.86 -11.81
C PRO A 242 -0.24 -48.38 -13.20
N VAL A 243 0.52 -47.29 -13.28
CA VAL A 243 1.06 -46.76 -14.54
C VAL A 243 2.49 -47.25 -14.72
N TYR A 244 2.82 -47.78 -15.89
CA TYR A 244 4.16 -48.23 -16.20
C TYR A 244 4.91 -47.23 -17.08
N LEU A 245 6.10 -46.83 -16.63
CA LEU A 245 6.99 -45.88 -17.30
C LEU A 245 8.30 -46.56 -17.70
N VAL A 246 8.85 -46.22 -18.86
CA VAL A 246 10.13 -46.76 -19.33
C VAL A 246 11.17 -45.66 -19.38
N GLU A 247 12.27 -45.87 -18.67
CA GLU A 247 13.45 -45.03 -18.73
C GLU A 247 14.42 -45.57 -19.79
N LYS A 248 14.42 -44.92 -20.96
CA LYS A 248 15.36 -45.22 -22.07
C LYS A 248 16.68 -44.46 -21.93
N GLN A 249 16.77 -43.52 -20.99
CA GLN A 249 17.88 -42.58 -20.84
C GLN A 249 18.40 -42.58 -19.41
N ARG A 250 19.71 -42.52 -19.26
CA ARG A 250 20.38 -42.20 -18.00
C ARG A 250 20.51 -40.69 -17.87
N MET A 251 20.04 -40.14 -16.75
CA MET A 251 20.16 -38.70 -16.46
C MET A 251 21.32 -38.44 -15.49
N HIS A 252 22.20 -37.52 -15.85
CA HIS A 252 23.19 -36.94 -14.96
C HIS A 252 22.76 -35.53 -14.59
N THR A 253 22.73 -35.22 -13.30
CA THR A 253 22.35 -33.90 -12.78
C THR A 253 23.57 -33.16 -12.26
N THR A 254 23.62 -31.86 -12.53
CA THR A 254 24.66 -30.95 -12.04
C THR A 254 24.01 -29.68 -11.54
N THR A 255 24.59 -29.06 -10.52
CA THR A 255 24.01 -27.87 -9.91
C THR A 255 25.07 -26.78 -9.79
N THR A 256 24.63 -25.53 -9.77
CA THR A 256 25.52 -24.37 -9.59
C THR A 256 26.17 -24.31 -8.20
N ARG A 257 25.79 -25.22 -7.28
CA ARG A 257 26.34 -25.32 -5.92
C ARG A 257 27.79 -25.85 -5.93
N VAL A 258 28.14 -26.67 -6.91
CA VAL A 258 29.45 -27.32 -6.98
C VAL A 258 30.49 -26.36 -7.58
N PRO A 259 31.70 -26.24 -7.01
CA PRO A 259 32.76 -25.46 -7.65
C PRO A 259 33.09 -26.03 -9.03
N PHE A 260 33.51 -25.17 -9.96
CA PHE A 260 33.80 -25.56 -11.35
C PHE A 260 32.64 -26.24 -12.09
N TRP A 261 31.39 -26.01 -11.66
CA TRP A 261 30.19 -26.57 -12.32
C TRP A 261 30.15 -26.32 -13.83
N ARG A 262 30.73 -25.21 -14.33
CA ARG A 262 30.84 -24.93 -15.78
C ARG A 262 31.72 -25.94 -16.54
N TRP A 263 32.83 -26.36 -15.95
CA TRP A 263 33.71 -27.39 -16.51
C TRP A 263 33.06 -28.77 -16.43
N ILE A 264 32.38 -29.05 -15.32
CA ILE A 264 31.63 -30.29 -15.15
C ILE A 264 30.48 -30.36 -16.19
N ASN A 265 29.78 -29.26 -16.43
CA ASN A 265 28.77 -29.15 -17.48
C ASN A 265 29.37 -29.38 -18.87
N TYR A 266 30.54 -28.82 -19.16
CA TYR A 266 31.25 -29.08 -20.42
C TYR A 266 31.59 -30.57 -20.59
N CYS A 267 32.12 -31.21 -19.55
CA CYS A 267 32.42 -32.64 -19.56
C CYS A 267 31.17 -33.50 -19.77
N TYR A 268 30.09 -33.25 -19.02
CA TYR A 268 28.85 -34.01 -19.18
C TYR A 268 28.14 -33.73 -20.51
N ARG A 269 28.20 -32.51 -21.04
CA ARG A 269 27.70 -32.18 -22.38
C ARG A 269 28.46 -32.96 -23.44
N THR A 270 29.79 -32.95 -23.37
CA THR A 270 30.66 -33.70 -24.29
C THR A 270 30.39 -35.19 -24.20
N TYR A 271 30.32 -35.74 -22.99
CA TYR A 271 29.99 -37.15 -22.74
C TYR A 271 28.61 -37.51 -23.31
N SER A 272 27.56 -36.78 -22.95
CA SER A 272 26.18 -37.02 -23.41
C SER A 272 26.09 -36.94 -24.94
N TRP A 273 26.65 -35.90 -25.56
CA TRP A 273 26.61 -35.74 -27.02
C TRP A 273 27.41 -36.82 -27.73
N MET A 274 28.55 -37.24 -27.18
CA MET A 274 29.40 -38.28 -27.77
C MET A 274 28.70 -39.63 -27.76
N TRP A 275 28.17 -40.06 -26.61
CA TRP A 275 27.45 -41.34 -26.49
C TRP A 275 26.14 -41.36 -27.28
N ASN A 276 25.44 -40.23 -27.35
CA ASN A 276 24.22 -40.11 -28.16
C ASN A 276 24.54 -40.09 -29.66
N ALA A 277 25.61 -39.42 -30.10
CA ALA A 277 26.05 -39.43 -31.48
C ALA A 277 26.50 -40.84 -31.90
N MET A 278 27.31 -41.51 -31.08
CA MET A 278 27.70 -42.91 -31.31
C MET A 278 26.48 -43.84 -31.36
N PHE A 279 25.46 -43.61 -30.53
CA PHE A 279 24.22 -44.39 -30.59
C PHE A 279 23.45 -44.16 -31.90
N ILE A 280 23.24 -42.90 -32.30
CA ILE A 280 22.48 -42.57 -33.51
C ILE A 280 23.23 -43.06 -34.76
N PHE A 281 24.50 -42.70 -34.90
CA PHE A 281 25.29 -42.99 -36.10
C PHE A 281 25.88 -44.40 -36.11
N GLY A 282 26.14 -45.00 -34.95
CA GLY A 282 26.71 -46.35 -34.84
C GLY A 282 25.67 -47.46 -34.75
N ILE A 283 24.48 -47.18 -34.19
CA ILE A 283 23.44 -48.19 -33.94
C ILE A 283 22.18 -47.91 -34.76
N ILE A 284 21.56 -46.73 -34.63
CA ILE A 284 20.25 -46.47 -35.25
C ILE A 284 20.33 -46.49 -36.79
N ILE A 285 21.22 -45.71 -37.37
CA ILE A 285 21.31 -45.58 -38.83
C ILE A 285 21.76 -46.89 -39.51
N PRO A 286 22.87 -47.54 -39.12
CA PRO A 286 23.35 -48.73 -39.82
C PRO A 286 22.55 -50.01 -39.54
N TRP A 287 21.71 -50.07 -38.48
CA TRP A 287 20.99 -51.29 -38.10
C TRP A 287 19.47 -51.16 -37.95
N CYS A 288 18.95 -49.99 -37.60
CA CYS A 288 17.53 -49.78 -37.33
C CYS A 288 16.80 -48.99 -38.43
N SER A 289 17.53 -48.27 -39.29
CA SER A 289 16.98 -47.47 -40.39
C SER A 289 16.37 -48.33 -41.52
N PRO A 290 15.40 -47.79 -42.30
CA PRO A 290 14.94 -48.41 -43.55
C PRO A 290 16.01 -48.52 -44.65
N VAL A 291 17.14 -47.80 -44.51
CA VAL A 291 18.28 -47.75 -45.43
C VAL A 291 19.54 -48.16 -44.65
N SER A 292 19.54 -49.40 -44.17
CA SER A 292 20.54 -49.95 -43.25
C SER A 292 21.17 -51.23 -43.81
N LEU A 293 22.31 -51.66 -43.26
CA LEU A 293 22.91 -52.95 -43.57
C LEU A 293 21.94 -54.10 -43.22
N ARG A 294 21.23 -53.96 -42.10
CA ARG A 294 20.20 -54.93 -41.70
C ARG A 294 19.05 -55.01 -42.72
N ALA A 295 18.58 -53.87 -43.24
CA ALA A 295 17.54 -53.85 -44.27
C ALA A 295 18.01 -54.45 -45.60
N LEU A 296 19.32 -54.43 -45.89
CA LEU A 296 19.90 -55.05 -47.07
C LEU A 296 19.96 -56.58 -46.95
N PHE A 297 20.48 -57.11 -45.84
CA PHE A 297 20.76 -58.54 -45.69
C PHE A 297 19.64 -59.37 -45.06
N CYS A 298 18.72 -58.78 -44.28
CA CYS A 298 17.61 -59.54 -43.70
C CYS A 298 16.55 -59.89 -44.76
N ILE A 299 16.06 -61.14 -44.73
CA ILE A 299 15.00 -61.58 -45.63
C ILE A 299 13.62 -61.07 -45.17
N ARG A 300 13.34 -61.15 -43.87
CA ARG A 300 12.06 -60.74 -43.28
C ARG A 300 12.11 -59.29 -42.80
N PRO A 301 10.99 -58.52 -42.90
CA PRO A 301 10.91 -57.19 -42.30
C PRO A 301 11.13 -57.28 -40.79
N PHE A 302 11.69 -56.23 -40.21
CA PHE A 302 12.00 -56.17 -38.78
C PHE A 302 11.32 -54.97 -38.11
N ILE A 303 11.29 -54.98 -36.78
CA ILE A 303 10.67 -53.94 -35.96
C ILE A 303 11.75 -53.46 -34.97
N PRO A 304 12.35 -52.28 -35.19
CA PRO A 304 13.44 -51.77 -34.35
C PRO A 304 12.97 -51.14 -33.04
N ASP A 305 11.76 -50.58 -32.98
CA ASP A 305 11.28 -49.90 -31.77
C ASP A 305 10.44 -50.83 -30.88
N LEU A 306 10.51 -50.57 -29.58
CA LEU A 306 9.74 -51.24 -28.54
C LEU A 306 8.82 -50.24 -27.82
N GLU A 307 7.58 -50.66 -27.60
CA GLU A 307 6.53 -49.98 -26.84
C GLU A 307 6.23 -50.75 -25.54
N ILE A 308 5.86 -50.03 -24.49
CA ILE A 308 5.46 -50.64 -23.22
C ILE A 308 3.96 -50.94 -23.18
N ASN A 309 3.59 -52.13 -22.71
CA ASN A 309 2.22 -52.45 -22.34
C ASN A 309 1.90 -51.88 -20.95
N GLN A 310 0.83 -51.09 -20.85
CA GLN A 310 0.40 -50.48 -19.58
C GLN A 310 -0.27 -51.47 -18.62
N ILE A 311 -0.62 -52.68 -19.08
CA ILE A 311 -1.25 -53.71 -18.22
C ILE A 311 -0.19 -54.53 -17.48
N ASP A 312 0.83 -55.02 -18.21
CA ASP A 312 1.80 -55.98 -17.65
C ASP A 312 3.20 -55.37 -17.43
N GLY A 313 3.45 -54.15 -17.91
CA GLY A 313 4.78 -53.52 -17.90
C GLY A 313 5.78 -54.14 -18.88
N THR A 314 5.36 -55.08 -19.71
CA THR A 314 6.22 -55.78 -20.68
C THR A 314 6.45 -54.96 -21.96
N LEU A 315 7.63 -55.12 -22.56
CA LEU A 315 8.02 -54.42 -23.79
C LEU A 315 7.66 -55.24 -25.03
N TYR A 316 6.87 -54.67 -25.93
CA TYR A 316 6.44 -55.29 -27.18
C TYR A 316 6.99 -54.56 -28.41
N PRO A 317 7.22 -55.26 -29.54
CA PRO A 317 7.59 -54.63 -30.80
C PRO A 317 6.49 -53.70 -31.31
N ARG A 318 6.87 -52.44 -31.58
CA ARG A 318 5.97 -51.40 -32.08
C ARG A 318 5.60 -51.67 -33.54
N LYS A 319 4.36 -52.08 -33.81
CA LYS A 319 3.92 -52.38 -35.19
C LYS A 319 4.11 -51.21 -36.17
N SER A 320 4.03 -49.96 -35.69
CA SER A 320 4.23 -48.78 -36.53
C SER A 320 5.68 -48.53 -36.94
N SER A 321 6.68 -49.12 -36.27
CA SER A 321 8.09 -49.01 -36.67
C SER A 321 8.52 -50.10 -37.65
N LEU A 322 7.60 -50.83 -38.28
CA LEU A 322 7.93 -51.90 -39.22
C LEU A 322 8.82 -51.38 -40.37
N THR A 323 10.03 -51.92 -40.50
CA THR A 323 10.98 -51.57 -41.56
C THR A 323 11.05 -52.68 -42.62
N HIS A 324 10.94 -52.27 -43.87
CA HIS A 324 11.01 -53.18 -45.01
C HIS A 324 12.44 -53.41 -45.49
N THR A 325 12.82 -54.68 -45.60
CA THR A 325 14.07 -55.16 -46.20
C THR A 325 14.01 -55.20 -47.72
N LEU A 326 15.15 -55.36 -48.40
CA LEU A 326 15.22 -55.51 -49.86
C LEU A 326 14.25 -56.60 -50.36
N CYS A 327 14.30 -57.80 -49.77
CA CYS A 327 13.42 -58.90 -50.16
C CYS A 327 11.94 -58.59 -49.93
N SER A 328 11.61 -57.98 -48.78
CA SER A 328 10.22 -57.60 -48.49
C SER A 328 9.72 -56.46 -49.39
N ARG A 329 10.59 -55.53 -49.79
CA ARG A 329 10.27 -54.45 -50.75
C ARG A 329 10.00 -55.02 -52.13
N LEU A 330 10.78 -56.00 -52.58
CA LEU A 330 10.55 -56.70 -53.85
C LEU A 330 9.22 -57.47 -53.80
N LEU A 331 8.95 -58.21 -52.72
CA LEU A 331 7.68 -58.91 -52.54
C LEU A 331 6.49 -57.94 -52.51
N LEU A 332 6.63 -56.79 -51.85
CA LEU A 332 5.60 -55.75 -51.83
C LEU A 332 5.39 -55.10 -53.20
N LEU A 333 6.46 -54.87 -53.97
CA LEU A 333 6.35 -54.37 -55.34
C LEU A 333 5.54 -55.35 -56.20
N TRP A 334 5.86 -56.64 -56.15
CA TRP A 334 5.13 -57.68 -56.90
C TRP A 334 3.70 -57.88 -56.40
N ARG A 335 3.46 -57.77 -55.09
CA ARG A 335 2.11 -57.76 -54.53
C ARG A 335 1.30 -56.54 -54.96
N HIS A 336 1.93 -55.37 -55.03
CA HIS A 336 1.32 -54.14 -55.54
C HIS A 336 0.99 -54.26 -57.03
N ILE A 337 1.87 -54.86 -57.84
CA ILE A 337 1.63 -55.16 -59.26
C ILE A 337 0.44 -56.12 -59.41
N SER A 338 0.41 -57.20 -58.62
CA SER A 338 -0.71 -58.14 -58.60
C SER A 338 -2.03 -57.45 -58.23
N LYS A 339 -2.02 -56.62 -57.17
CA LYS A 339 -3.19 -55.86 -56.73
C LYS A 339 -3.66 -54.85 -57.79
N SER A 340 -2.74 -54.09 -58.39
CA SER A 340 -3.03 -53.11 -59.44
C SER A 340 -3.63 -53.78 -60.69
N ARG A 341 -3.23 -55.02 -61.00
CA ARG A 341 -3.84 -55.81 -62.06
C ARG A 341 -5.24 -56.27 -61.67
N THR A 342 -5.42 -56.83 -60.49
CA THR A 342 -6.76 -57.29 -60.04
C THR A 342 -7.74 -56.12 -59.98
N GLU A 343 -7.29 -54.95 -59.58
CA GLU A 343 -8.08 -53.72 -59.55
C GLU A 343 -8.46 -53.23 -60.94
N PHE A 344 -7.55 -53.33 -61.92
CA PHE A 344 -7.86 -53.01 -63.30
C PHE A 344 -8.90 -53.98 -63.90
N GLU A 345 -8.79 -55.28 -63.61
CA GLU A 345 -9.76 -56.28 -64.10
C GLU A 345 -11.12 -56.15 -63.39
N SER A 346 -11.15 -55.72 -62.12
CA SER A 346 -12.39 -55.57 -61.35
C SER A 346 -13.15 -54.26 -61.60
N ARG A 347 -12.51 -53.24 -62.19
CA ARG A 347 -13.17 -51.97 -62.52
C ARG A 347 -14.04 -52.12 -63.80
N PRO A 348 -15.28 -51.60 -63.82
CA PRO A 348 -16.12 -51.62 -65.04
C PRO A 348 -15.49 -50.79 -66.17
N ASP A 349 -15.76 -51.17 -67.43
CA ASP A 349 -15.24 -50.47 -68.61
C ASP A 349 -15.88 -49.08 -68.77
N THR A 350 -15.11 -48.02 -68.52
CA THR A 350 -15.56 -46.63 -68.66
C THR A 350 -14.69 -45.81 -69.63
N GLY A 351 -13.71 -46.44 -70.29
CA GLY A 351 -12.74 -45.77 -71.16
C GLY A 351 -13.12 -45.72 -72.64
N PHE A 352 -12.67 -44.68 -73.35
CA PHE A 352 -12.83 -44.49 -74.80
C PHE A 352 -12.18 -45.60 -75.65
N ILE A 353 -11.22 -46.33 -75.09
CA ILE A 353 -10.56 -47.50 -75.69
C ILE A 353 -10.98 -48.74 -74.90
N GLY A 354 -11.59 -49.72 -75.58
CA GLY A 354 -12.10 -50.94 -74.94
C GLY A 354 -11.01 -51.78 -74.25
N LYS A 355 -11.43 -52.58 -73.27
CA LYS A 355 -10.55 -53.41 -72.40
C LYS A 355 -9.58 -54.34 -73.13
N GLY A 356 -9.82 -54.68 -74.40
CA GLY A 356 -8.93 -55.51 -75.20
C GLY A 356 -7.53 -54.92 -75.38
N PHE A 357 -7.42 -53.69 -75.91
CA PHE A 357 -6.14 -53.03 -76.14
C PHE A 357 -5.52 -52.50 -74.84
N SER A 358 -6.34 -51.94 -73.95
CA SER A 358 -5.87 -51.41 -72.67
C SER A 358 -5.34 -52.50 -71.73
N ARG A 359 -5.79 -53.76 -71.86
CA ARG A 359 -5.21 -54.91 -71.12
C ARG A 359 -3.76 -55.19 -71.52
N HIS A 360 -3.41 -55.08 -72.81
CA HIS A 360 -2.02 -55.24 -73.26
C HIS A 360 -1.12 -54.11 -72.78
N LEU A 361 -1.58 -52.86 -72.85
CA LEU A 361 -0.86 -51.70 -72.30
C LEU A 361 -0.70 -51.79 -70.78
N ASN A 362 -1.74 -52.20 -70.05
CA ASN A 362 -1.67 -52.38 -68.61
C ASN A 362 -0.73 -53.54 -68.22
N ARG A 363 -0.68 -54.61 -69.02
CA ARG A 363 0.29 -55.71 -68.85
C ARG A 363 1.73 -55.21 -69.08
N LEU A 364 1.97 -54.44 -70.12
CA LEU A 364 3.27 -53.83 -70.41
C LEU A 364 3.68 -52.87 -69.29
N TRP A 365 2.80 -51.94 -68.90
CA TRP A 365 3.05 -50.97 -67.84
C TRP A 365 3.35 -51.64 -66.49
N ASN A 366 2.56 -52.63 -66.08
CA ASN A 366 2.73 -53.26 -64.77
C ASN A 366 3.90 -54.24 -64.71
N TYR A 367 4.14 -55.07 -65.73
CA TYR A 367 5.23 -56.04 -65.70
C TYR A 367 6.57 -55.49 -66.17
N PHE A 368 6.59 -54.61 -67.17
CA PHE A 368 7.83 -54.07 -67.72
C PHE A 368 8.27 -52.79 -67.01
N VAL A 369 7.40 -51.77 -66.98
CA VAL A 369 7.76 -50.46 -66.39
C VAL A 369 7.75 -50.50 -64.86
N LYS A 370 6.70 -51.01 -64.22
CA LYS A 370 6.68 -51.10 -62.74
C LYS A 370 7.44 -52.33 -62.23
N GLY A 371 7.31 -53.47 -62.91
CA GLY A 371 7.93 -54.74 -62.55
C GLY A 371 9.42 -54.74 -62.84
N ALA A 372 9.82 -54.96 -64.10
CA ALA A 372 11.22 -55.10 -64.47
C ALA A 372 12.08 -53.87 -64.10
N LEU A 373 11.69 -52.66 -64.52
CA LEU A 373 12.45 -51.46 -64.19
C LEU A 373 12.41 -51.14 -62.68
N GLY A 374 11.27 -51.31 -62.00
CA GLY A 374 11.19 -51.12 -60.54
C GLY A 374 12.03 -52.14 -59.75
N THR A 375 12.05 -53.40 -60.16
CA THR A 375 12.94 -54.41 -59.56
C THR A 375 14.41 -54.10 -59.82
N LEU A 376 14.76 -53.64 -61.02
CA LEU A 376 16.12 -53.22 -61.38
C LEU A 376 16.56 -52.04 -60.50
N LEU A 377 15.73 -51.00 -60.36
CA LEU A 377 16.05 -49.86 -59.50
C LEU A 377 16.25 -50.27 -58.04
N ILE A 378 15.39 -51.13 -57.49
CA ILE A 378 15.53 -51.61 -56.12
C ILE A 378 16.79 -52.48 -55.96
N VAL A 379 17.08 -53.39 -56.89
CA VAL A 379 18.24 -54.29 -56.76
C VAL A 379 19.57 -53.57 -56.98
N PHE A 380 19.64 -52.54 -57.83
CA PHE A 380 20.87 -51.81 -58.09
C PHE A 380 21.09 -50.63 -57.13
N PHE A 381 20.10 -49.74 -56.96
CA PHE A 381 20.31 -48.52 -56.16
C PHE A 381 20.20 -48.75 -54.66
N PHE A 382 19.24 -49.58 -54.20
CA PHE A 382 19.04 -49.76 -52.76
C PHE A 382 20.29 -50.32 -52.04
N PRO A 383 21.01 -51.34 -52.54
CA PRO A 383 22.24 -51.79 -51.91
C PRO A 383 23.33 -50.72 -51.86
N LEU A 384 23.51 -49.97 -52.94
CA LEU A 384 24.50 -48.88 -53.00
C LEU A 384 24.20 -47.81 -51.95
N VAL A 385 22.94 -47.38 -51.85
CA VAL A 385 22.53 -46.38 -50.85
C VAL A 385 22.67 -46.92 -49.43
N CYS A 386 22.25 -48.17 -49.17
CA CYS A 386 22.41 -48.81 -47.85
C CYS A 386 23.87 -48.90 -47.42
N LEU A 387 24.76 -49.33 -48.33
CA LEU A 387 26.20 -49.42 -48.06
C LEU A 387 26.81 -48.03 -47.83
N PHE A 388 26.50 -47.07 -48.68
CA PHE A 388 27.04 -45.71 -48.58
C PHE A 388 26.59 -45.00 -47.30
N VAL A 389 25.28 -45.00 -47.00
CA VAL A 389 24.73 -44.36 -45.79
C VAL A 389 25.25 -45.04 -44.53
N SER A 390 25.32 -46.37 -44.51
CA SER A 390 25.82 -47.09 -43.33
C SER A 390 27.33 -46.88 -43.14
N PHE A 391 28.11 -46.86 -44.22
CA PHE A 391 29.55 -46.57 -44.17
C PHE A 391 29.80 -45.16 -43.64
N LEU A 392 29.17 -44.15 -44.24
CA LEU A 392 29.32 -42.75 -43.82
C LEU A 392 28.92 -42.56 -42.35
N SER A 393 27.80 -43.18 -41.95
CA SER A 393 27.32 -43.14 -40.57
C SER A 393 28.31 -43.78 -39.59
N LEU A 394 28.86 -44.96 -39.91
CA LEU A 394 29.87 -45.62 -39.07
C LEU A 394 31.17 -44.81 -39.00
N CYS A 395 31.59 -44.16 -40.09
CA CYS A 395 32.71 -43.23 -40.07
C CYS A 395 32.45 -42.07 -39.11
N VAL A 396 31.30 -41.39 -39.22
CA VAL A 396 30.92 -40.30 -38.31
C VAL A 396 30.87 -40.76 -36.85
N ALA A 397 30.38 -41.98 -36.59
CA ALA A 397 30.36 -42.57 -35.26
C ALA A 397 31.77 -42.85 -34.72
N GLY A 398 32.66 -43.43 -35.53
CA GLY A 398 34.05 -43.71 -35.16
C GLY A 398 34.85 -42.44 -34.87
N PHE A 399 34.61 -41.37 -35.63
CA PHE A 399 35.24 -40.07 -35.40
C PHE A 399 34.59 -39.26 -34.26
N ALA A 400 33.50 -39.72 -33.63
CA ALA A 400 32.78 -38.98 -32.59
C ALA A 400 33.66 -38.60 -31.39
N VAL A 401 34.64 -39.42 -31.05
CA VAL A 401 35.61 -39.14 -29.99
C VAL A 401 36.46 -37.91 -30.30
N VAL A 402 36.63 -37.53 -31.57
CA VAL A 402 37.43 -36.39 -32.01
C VAL A 402 36.55 -35.18 -32.30
N TRP A 403 35.50 -35.33 -33.11
CA TRP A 403 34.71 -34.18 -33.56
C TRP A 403 33.75 -33.66 -32.47
N VAL A 404 33.20 -34.51 -31.59
CA VAL A 404 32.26 -34.05 -30.56
C VAL A 404 32.95 -33.14 -29.54
N PRO A 405 34.12 -33.49 -28.95
CA PRO A 405 34.84 -32.57 -28.08
C PRO A 405 35.22 -31.25 -28.76
N ALA A 406 35.59 -31.28 -30.05
CA ALA A 406 35.90 -30.07 -30.79
C ALA A 406 34.67 -29.13 -30.90
N ILE A 407 33.51 -29.67 -31.26
CA ILE A 407 32.27 -28.89 -31.37
C ILE A 407 31.82 -28.38 -29.99
N THR A 408 31.85 -29.21 -28.95
CA THR A 408 31.45 -28.77 -27.61
C THR A 408 32.42 -27.76 -27.02
N LEU A 409 33.72 -27.82 -27.37
CA LEU A 409 34.72 -26.83 -26.97
C LEU A 409 34.45 -25.50 -27.65
N VAL A 410 34.23 -25.49 -28.97
CA VAL A 410 33.84 -24.27 -29.70
C VAL A 410 32.57 -23.68 -29.09
N PHE A 411 31.56 -24.51 -28.82
CA PHE A 411 30.35 -24.06 -28.15
C PHE A 411 30.64 -23.47 -26.77
N HIS A 412 31.48 -24.13 -25.95
CA HIS A 412 31.88 -23.62 -24.64
C HIS A 412 32.60 -22.26 -24.73
N LEU A 413 33.48 -22.07 -25.71
CA LEU A 413 34.14 -20.78 -25.97
C LEU A 413 33.12 -19.70 -26.36
N VAL A 414 32.13 -20.04 -27.20
CA VAL A 414 31.03 -19.13 -27.54
C VAL A 414 30.22 -18.75 -26.29
N MET A 415 29.98 -19.70 -25.36
CA MET A 415 29.31 -19.40 -24.09
C MET A 415 30.09 -18.38 -23.24
N VAL A 416 31.41 -18.48 -23.26
CA VAL A 416 32.31 -17.64 -22.47
C VAL A 416 32.44 -16.24 -23.08
N PHE A 417 32.59 -16.14 -24.40
CA PHE A 417 32.91 -14.89 -25.08
C PHE A 417 31.70 -14.12 -25.62
N VAL A 418 30.63 -14.81 -26.06
CA VAL A 418 29.52 -14.20 -26.79
C VAL A 418 28.24 -14.16 -25.94
N TYR A 419 27.73 -15.32 -25.53
CA TYR A 419 26.45 -15.39 -24.82
C TYR A 419 26.36 -16.59 -23.87
N ASP A 420 26.12 -16.33 -22.58
CA ASP A 420 26.08 -17.38 -21.55
C ASP A 420 24.69 -18.05 -21.47
N PHE A 421 24.51 -19.16 -22.19
CA PHE A 421 23.28 -19.98 -22.09
C PHE A 421 23.15 -20.71 -20.75
N ASP A 422 24.26 -20.92 -20.04
CA ASP A 422 24.32 -21.58 -18.74
C ASP A 422 24.19 -20.60 -17.57
N SER A 423 23.75 -19.35 -17.82
CA SER A 423 23.64 -18.32 -16.79
C SER A 423 22.79 -18.81 -15.59
N PRO A 424 23.26 -18.63 -14.34
CA PRO A 424 22.61 -19.17 -13.15
C PRO A 424 21.45 -18.33 -12.60
N GLY A 425 21.17 -17.11 -13.10
CA GLY A 425 20.01 -16.30 -12.69
C GLY A 425 20.07 -14.82 -13.12
N LEU A 426 18.93 -14.11 -13.10
CA LEU A 426 18.84 -12.64 -13.31
C LEU A 426 19.36 -11.88 -12.06
N PRO A 427 19.95 -10.66 -12.16
CA PRO A 427 19.88 -9.68 -13.26
C PRO A 427 21.25 -9.38 -13.91
N ARG A 428 22.10 -10.39 -14.09
CA ARG A 428 23.41 -10.17 -14.72
C ARG A 428 23.33 -10.16 -16.24
N ASN A 429 24.18 -9.35 -16.86
CA ASN A 429 24.35 -9.32 -18.30
C ASN A 429 24.79 -10.71 -18.81
N LYS A 430 24.11 -11.18 -19.85
CA LYS A 430 24.35 -12.50 -20.47
C LYS A 430 25.26 -12.41 -21.70
N VAL A 431 25.45 -11.20 -22.23
CA VAL A 431 26.18 -10.93 -23.47
C VAL A 431 27.59 -10.45 -23.13
N CYS A 432 28.61 -11.05 -23.75
CA CYS A 432 30.01 -10.63 -23.64
C CYS A 432 30.55 -10.47 -22.20
N MET A 433 30.30 -11.47 -21.33
CA MET A 433 30.67 -11.44 -19.90
C MET A 433 32.16 -11.15 -19.67
N VAL A 434 33.05 -11.73 -20.48
CA VAL A 434 34.50 -11.52 -20.35
C VAL A 434 34.91 -10.09 -20.72
N VAL A 435 34.26 -9.52 -21.74
CA VAL A 435 34.55 -8.14 -22.17
C VAL A 435 34.12 -7.15 -21.09
N GLU A 436 32.94 -7.35 -20.48
CA GLU A 436 32.50 -6.55 -19.33
C GLU A 436 33.44 -6.70 -18.14
N ALA A 437 33.86 -7.92 -17.81
CA ALA A 437 34.80 -8.16 -16.71
C ALA A 437 36.16 -7.48 -16.95
N LEU A 438 36.74 -7.62 -18.14
CA LEU A 438 38.05 -7.05 -18.46
C LEU A 438 37.98 -5.52 -18.60
N LEU A 439 37.10 -4.99 -19.45
CA LEU A 439 37.05 -3.56 -19.75
C LEU A 439 36.40 -2.76 -18.62
N TRP A 440 35.24 -3.20 -18.14
CA TRP A 440 34.49 -2.41 -17.16
C TRP A 440 35.01 -2.64 -15.74
N HIS A 441 35.08 -3.89 -15.28
CA HIS A 441 35.46 -4.16 -13.90
C HIS A 441 36.96 -4.00 -13.63
N ILE A 442 37.83 -4.51 -14.50
CA ILE A 442 39.28 -4.42 -14.28
C ILE A 442 39.83 -3.10 -14.78
N SER A 443 39.62 -2.74 -16.05
CA SER A 443 40.23 -1.51 -16.59
C SER A 443 39.58 -0.24 -16.04
N VAL A 444 38.25 -0.09 -16.15
CA VAL A 444 37.57 1.15 -15.71
C VAL A 444 37.51 1.24 -14.19
N LEU A 445 36.86 0.28 -13.51
CA LEU A 445 36.67 0.34 -12.06
C LEU A 445 37.95 -0.01 -11.27
N GLY A 446 38.78 -0.92 -11.78
CA GLY A 446 39.97 -1.39 -11.08
C GLY A 446 41.20 -0.51 -11.24
N ILE A 447 41.41 0.11 -12.41
CA ILE A 447 42.63 0.89 -12.72
C ILE A 447 42.30 2.38 -12.89
N LEU A 448 41.36 2.69 -13.78
CA LEU A 448 41.08 4.08 -14.16
C LEU A 448 40.43 4.86 -13.02
N GLN A 449 39.47 4.26 -12.32
CA GLN A 449 38.78 4.88 -11.19
C GLN A 449 39.74 5.26 -10.03
N PRO A 450 40.64 4.38 -9.54
CA PRO A 450 41.58 4.78 -8.50
C PRO A 450 42.59 5.84 -8.98
N ILE A 451 43.03 5.81 -10.24
CA ILE A 451 43.87 6.87 -10.80
C ILE A 451 43.12 8.22 -10.79
N PHE A 452 41.87 8.24 -11.23
CA PHE A 452 41.05 9.45 -11.17
C PHE A 452 40.78 9.90 -9.74
N ALA A 453 40.49 8.98 -8.82
CA ALA A 453 40.28 9.32 -7.41
C ALA A 453 41.54 9.94 -6.79
N LEU A 454 42.71 9.43 -7.16
CA LEU A 454 44.00 9.96 -6.71
C LEU A 454 44.29 11.32 -7.34
N ALA A 455 43.98 11.53 -8.62
CA ALA A 455 44.07 12.84 -9.27
C ALA A 455 43.09 13.86 -8.67
N VAL A 456 41.85 13.46 -8.39
CA VAL A 456 40.85 14.30 -7.70
C VAL A 456 41.35 14.68 -6.32
N SER A 457 41.86 13.72 -5.55
CA SER A 457 42.36 13.93 -4.20
C SER A 457 43.60 14.83 -4.15
N LEU A 458 44.58 14.62 -5.03
CA LEU A 458 45.85 15.35 -5.01
C LEU A 458 45.85 16.67 -5.76
N ILE A 459 44.94 16.85 -6.73
CA ILE A 459 44.93 18.05 -7.59
C ILE A 459 43.65 18.84 -7.35
N ILE A 460 42.48 18.22 -7.60
CA ILE A 460 41.21 18.96 -7.63
C ILE A 460 40.80 19.43 -6.23
N CYS A 461 40.84 18.56 -5.22
CA CYS A 461 40.50 18.90 -3.85
C CYS A 461 41.37 20.03 -3.27
N PRO A 462 42.72 20.00 -3.37
CA PRO A 462 43.56 21.08 -2.86
C PRO A 462 43.42 22.38 -3.67
N VAL A 463 43.21 22.31 -4.99
CA VAL A 463 42.91 23.51 -5.78
C VAL A 463 41.57 24.12 -5.37
N ALA A 464 40.53 23.30 -5.20
CA ALA A 464 39.21 23.75 -4.77
C ALA A 464 39.26 24.33 -3.34
N SER A 465 39.99 23.70 -2.41
CA SER A 465 40.14 24.21 -1.04
C SER A 465 40.91 25.53 -1.02
N LEU A 466 41.93 25.69 -1.87
CA LEU A 466 42.63 26.97 -2.04
C LEU A 466 41.71 28.06 -2.58
N ILE A 467 40.87 27.76 -3.57
CA ILE A 467 39.88 28.71 -4.12
C ILE A 467 38.88 29.12 -3.04
N VAL A 468 38.32 28.16 -2.29
CA VAL A 468 37.38 28.45 -1.19
C VAL A 468 38.04 29.29 -0.11
N PHE A 469 39.29 28.97 0.25
CA PHE A 469 40.06 29.76 1.22
C PHE A 469 40.28 31.19 0.73
N LEU A 470 40.68 31.38 -0.54
CA LEU A 470 40.86 32.72 -1.12
C LEU A 470 39.55 33.50 -1.17
N ALA A 471 38.44 32.86 -1.54
CA ALA A 471 37.11 33.48 -1.56
C ALA A 471 36.64 33.85 -0.14
N ALA A 472 36.90 33.00 0.85
CA ALA A 472 36.58 33.28 2.25
C ALA A 472 37.42 34.43 2.81
N MET A 473 38.73 34.46 2.52
CA MET A 473 39.61 35.58 2.87
C MET A 473 39.15 36.88 2.22
N LEU A 474 38.85 36.86 0.91
CA LEU A 474 38.33 38.02 0.19
C LEU A 474 37.01 38.51 0.78
N ARG A 475 36.06 37.61 1.05
CA ARG A 475 34.78 37.95 1.69
C ARG A 475 34.99 38.57 3.08
N CYS A 476 35.91 38.00 3.87
CA CYS A 476 36.24 38.51 5.19
C CYS A 476 36.83 39.92 5.10
N CYS A 477 37.81 40.15 4.21
CA CYS A 477 38.40 41.45 3.96
C CYS A 477 37.36 42.46 3.47
N CYS A 478 36.53 42.11 2.48
CA CYS A 478 35.46 42.98 1.98
C CYS A 478 34.43 43.30 3.07
N ARG A 479 34.07 42.34 3.92
CA ARG A 479 33.14 42.56 5.04
C ARG A 479 33.76 43.47 6.09
N LEU A 480 35.03 43.27 6.44
CA LEU A 480 35.78 44.14 7.36
C LEU A 480 35.88 45.57 6.82
N ILE A 481 36.26 45.73 5.55
CA ILE A 481 36.33 47.05 4.89
C ILE A 481 34.94 47.70 4.88
N TRP A 482 33.90 46.94 4.53
CA TRP A 482 32.52 47.40 4.49
C TRP A 482 32.01 47.81 5.86
N ASP A 483 32.23 47.00 6.90
CA ASP A 483 31.76 47.30 8.26
C ASP A 483 32.52 48.50 8.84
N VAL A 484 33.82 48.62 8.59
CA VAL A 484 34.61 49.81 8.96
C VAL A 484 34.10 51.04 8.22
N ALA A 485 33.86 50.94 6.90
CA ALA A 485 33.35 52.05 6.11
C ALA A 485 31.94 52.45 6.55
N MET A 486 31.02 51.49 6.69
CA MET A 486 29.64 51.71 7.11
C MET A 486 29.59 52.33 8.51
N PHE A 487 30.41 51.85 9.44
CA PHE A 487 30.46 52.37 10.80
C PHE A 487 31.02 53.80 10.83
N HIS A 488 32.16 54.07 10.21
CA HIS A 488 32.82 55.37 10.30
C HIS A 488 32.17 56.45 9.41
N PHE A 489 31.66 56.10 8.23
CA PHE A 489 31.06 57.08 7.31
C PHE A 489 29.56 57.27 7.51
N LEU A 490 28.79 56.21 7.76
CA LEU A 490 27.33 56.25 7.78
C LEU A 490 26.77 56.24 9.21
N ILE A 491 27.06 55.19 9.98
CA ILE A 491 26.38 54.94 11.27
C ILE A 491 26.84 55.96 12.34
N LYS A 492 28.15 56.18 12.49
CA LYS A 492 28.70 57.11 13.51
C LYS A 492 28.27 58.56 13.33
N ARG A 493 27.99 59.00 12.09
CA ARG A 493 27.63 60.40 11.79
C ARG A 493 26.14 60.63 11.50
N ARG A 494 25.38 59.61 11.09
CA ARG A 494 23.97 59.75 10.66
C ARG A 494 22.98 58.77 11.28
N GLY A 495 23.42 57.87 12.16
CA GLY A 495 22.52 56.93 12.83
C GLY A 495 21.47 57.65 13.70
N ARG A 496 20.20 57.56 13.31
CA ARG A 496 19.03 57.91 14.13
C ARG A 496 18.07 56.72 14.19
N VAL A 497 17.36 56.58 15.30
CA VAL A 497 16.33 55.54 15.45
C VAL A 497 15.11 55.91 14.61
N PRO A 498 14.69 55.10 13.61
CA PRO A 498 13.54 55.39 12.78
C PRO A 498 12.22 55.17 13.54
N SER A 499 11.20 55.97 13.23
CA SER A 499 9.88 55.92 13.89
C SER A 499 8.98 54.77 13.42
N SER A 500 9.24 54.20 12.24
CA SER A 500 8.45 53.10 11.66
C SER A 500 9.35 52.16 10.85
N ASP A 501 8.88 50.94 10.64
CA ASP A 501 9.58 49.95 9.82
C ASP A 501 9.63 50.39 8.35
N SER A 502 10.79 50.23 7.72
CA SER A 502 11.01 50.45 6.28
C SER A 502 11.72 49.24 5.70
N TRP A 503 11.68 49.08 4.37
CA TRP A 503 12.34 47.97 3.68
C TRP A 503 13.86 47.84 4.00
N LEU A 504 14.50 48.94 4.39
CA LEU A 504 15.93 49.03 4.74
C LEU A 504 16.24 48.74 6.22
N VAL A 505 15.30 49.02 7.13
CA VAL A 505 15.47 48.87 8.58
C VAL A 505 14.13 48.45 9.19
N LYS A 506 14.10 47.25 9.78
CA LYS A 506 12.97 46.72 10.53
C LYS A 506 13.28 46.79 12.02
N ARG A 507 12.41 47.40 12.80
CA ARG A 507 12.51 47.45 14.26
C ARG A 507 12.15 46.06 14.80
N ILE A 508 13.09 45.45 15.50
CA ILE A 508 12.96 44.07 16.01
C ILE A 508 12.38 44.08 17.44
N ALA A 509 12.45 45.23 18.13
CA ALA A 509 11.89 45.44 19.47
C ALA A 509 11.50 46.92 19.69
N GLY A 510 10.37 47.15 20.36
CA GLY A 510 9.87 48.47 20.75
C GLY A 510 8.34 48.47 20.95
N PRO A 511 7.78 49.47 21.65
CA PRO A 511 6.33 49.53 21.91
C PRO A 511 5.54 49.66 20.60
N GLY A 512 4.52 48.82 20.41
CA GLY A 512 3.62 48.79 19.24
C GLY A 512 3.93 47.73 18.17
N LEU A 513 4.90 46.83 18.39
CA LEU A 513 5.31 45.78 17.43
C LEU A 513 4.86 44.36 17.78
N SER A 514 4.20 44.15 18.94
CA SER A 514 3.63 42.85 19.31
C SER A 514 2.33 42.59 18.55
N ASN A 515 2.27 41.48 17.81
CA ASN A 515 1.03 40.95 17.24
C ASN A 515 0.01 40.52 18.32
N GLU A 516 0.47 40.44 19.57
CA GLU A 516 -0.29 40.09 20.79
C GLU A 516 -0.90 41.34 21.44
N HIS A 517 -1.80 42.00 20.72
CA HIS A 517 -2.68 43.01 21.30
C HIS A 517 -4.12 42.53 21.27
N PHE A 518 -4.88 42.88 22.30
CA PHE A 518 -6.29 42.58 22.43
C PHE A 518 -7.13 43.86 22.33
N PHE A 519 -8.38 43.71 21.89
CA PHE A 519 -9.35 44.78 21.84
C PHE A 519 -10.30 44.67 23.04
N GLN A 520 -10.34 45.71 23.85
CA GLN A 520 -11.25 45.80 25.00
C GLN A 520 -12.58 46.42 24.54
N ILE A 521 -13.67 45.69 24.73
CA ILE A 521 -15.04 46.22 24.56
C ILE A 521 -15.66 46.54 25.92
N THR A 522 -16.71 47.37 25.91
CA THR A 522 -17.50 47.66 27.12
C THR A 522 -18.66 46.65 27.25
N PRO A 523 -19.16 46.37 28.47
CA PRO A 523 -20.25 45.40 28.65
C PRO A 523 -21.52 45.77 27.87
N GLU A 524 -21.76 47.06 27.63
CA GLU A 524 -22.89 47.55 26.84
C GLU A 524 -22.76 47.18 25.37
N GLN A 525 -21.55 47.27 24.82
CA GLN A 525 -21.27 46.86 23.44
C GLN A 525 -21.42 45.35 23.26
N ALA A 526 -20.95 44.57 24.25
CA ALA A 526 -21.10 43.11 24.25
C ALA A 526 -22.58 42.70 24.25
N LEU A 527 -23.39 43.33 25.10
CA LEU A 527 -24.82 43.04 25.21
C LEU A 527 -25.62 43.55 24.02
N ALA A 528 -25.25 44.69 23.41
CA ALA A 528 -25.88 45.16 22.18
C ALA A 528 -25.63 44.19 21.01
N ALA A 529 -24.41 43.68 20.88
CA ALA A 529 -24.08 42.65 19.90
C ALA A 529 -24.81 41.32 20.18
N PHE A 530 -24.97 40.98 21.46
CA PHE A 530 -25.76 39.83 21.89
C PHE A 530 -27.25 39.99 21.57
N GLU A 531 -27.83 41.16 21.79
CA GLU A 531 -29.23 41.46 21.43
C GLU A 531 -29.46 41.36 19.91
N ALA A 532 -28.54 41.90 19.10
CA ALA A 532 -28.61 41.76 17.64
C ALA A 532 -28.56 40.29 17.19
N LYS A 533 -27.80 39.46 17.91
CA LYS A 533 -27.77 38.01 17.67
C LYS A 533 -29.07 37.33 18.10
N LEU A 534 -29.67 37.71 19.23
CA LEU A 534 -30.99 37.20 19.64
C LEU A 534 -32.08 37.56 18.62
N GLU A 535 -32.08 38.78 18.10
CA GLU A 535 -32.99 39.19 17.01
C GLU A 535 -32.75 38.35 15.76
N THR A 536 -31.50 38.02 15.44
CA THR A 536 -31.17 37.12 14.32
C THR A 536 -31.76 35.72 14.50
N GLU A 537 -31.71 35.16 15.71
CA GLU A 537 -32.36 33.87 16.03
C GLU A 537 -33.89 33.95 15.96
N GLU A 538 -34.49 35.06 16.41
CA GLU A 538 -35.93 35.30 16.25
C GLU A 538 -36.34 35.41 14.78
N LEU A 539 -35.53 36.07 13.94
CA LEU A 539 -35.74 36.17 12.50
C LEU A 539 -35.63 34.81 11.81
N ASN A 540 -34.72 33.93 12.27
CA ASN A 540 -34.61 32.56 11.76
C ASN A 540 -35.89 31.76 12.07
N ALA A 541 -36.36 31.81 13.32
CA ALA A 541 -37.57 31.11 13.73
C ALA A 541 -38.82 31.68 13.04
N PHE A 542 -38.89 33.01 12.88
CA PHE A 542 -39.93 33.69 12.11
C PHE A 542 -39.93 33.24 10.65
N ARG A 543 -38.75 33.16 10.01
CA ARG A 543 -38.63 32.67 8.64
C ARG A 543 -39.19 31.25 8.54
N GLU A 544 -38.79 30.32 9.39
CA GLU A 544 -39.26 28.94 9.35
C GLU A 544 -40.77 28.81 9.58
N GLU A 545 -41.35 29.62 10.48
CA GLU A 545 -42.80 29.66 10.71
C GLU A 545 -43.54 30.19 9.47
N VAL A 546 -43.08 31.30 8.90
CA VAL A 546 -43.73 31.91 7.73
C VAL A 546 -43.53 31.08 6.48
N GLU A 547 -42.37 30.46 6.26
CA GLU A 547 -42.14 29.52 5.15
C GLU A 547 -43.13 28.34 5.22
N ARG A 548 -43.39 27.82 6.44
CA ARG A 548 -44.40 26.77 6.66
C ARG A 548 -45.81 27.25 6.31
N ILE A 549 -46.17 28.47 6.71
CA ILE A 549 -47.48 29.07 6.39
C ILE A 549 -47.63 29.28 4.87
N ILE A 550 -46.59 29.79 4.20
CA ILE A 550 -46.58 30.01 2.74
C ILE A 550 -46.74 28.68 1.98
N LEU A 551 -46.11 27.60 2.46
CA LEU A 551 -46.16 26.28 1.80
C LEU A 551 -47.41 25.46 2.16
N LEU A 552 -48.14 25.82 3.22
CA LEU A 552 -49.30 25.08 3.69
C LEU A 552 -50.38 24.86 2.60
N PRO A 553 -50.78 25.87 1.79
CA PRO A 553 -51.76 25.67 0.71
C PRO A 553 -51.31 24.64 -0.33
N GLN A 554 -50.01 24.59 -0.64
CA GLN A 554 -49.47 23.59 -1.56
C GLN A 554 -49.54 22.18 -0.98
N GLN A 555 -49.22 22.04 0.31
CA GLN A 555 -49.31 20.75 1.01
C GLN A 555 -50.75 20.26 1.08
N ILE A 556 -51.69 21.13 1.45
CA ILE A 556 -53.13 20.82 1.48
C ILE A 556 -53.63 20.42 0.09
N TYR A 557 -53.22 21.14 -0.96
CA TYR A 557 -53.61 20.79 -2.34
C TYR A 557 -53.04 19.42 -2.76
N LYS A 558 -51.76 19.15 -2.46
CA LYS A 558 -51.12 17.85 -2.71
C LYS A 558 -51.87 16.72 -1.98
N GLU A 559 -52.20 16.95 -0.72
CA GLU A 559 -52.88 15.98 0.12
C GLU A 559 -54.32 15.75 -0.35
N PHE A 560 -55.05 16.81 -0.72
CA PHE A 560 -56.38 16.71 -1.33
C PHE A 560 -56.35 15.86 -2.61
N VAL A 561 -55.42 16.12 -3.52
CA VAL A 561 -55.28 15.33 -4.75
C VAL A 561 -54.93 13.87 -4.43
N ALA A 562 -54.04 13.64 -3.47
CA ALA A 562 -53.73 12.29 -3.03
C ALA A 562 -54.98 11.59 -2.44
N GLN A 563 -55.71 12.22 -1.53
CA GLN A 563 -56.88 11.63 -0.90
C GLN A 563 -58.00 11.33 -1.91
N CYS A 564 -58.23 12.20 -2.90
CA CYS A 564 -59.30 12.02 -3.89
C CYS A 564 -58.93 11.09 -5.05
N PHE A 565 -57.67 11.08 -5.50
CA PHE A 565 -57.28 10.47 -6.79
C PHE A 565 -56.22 9.37 -6.69
N HIS A 566 -55.55 9.20 -5.54
CA HIS A 566 -54.55 8.12 -5.34
C HIS A 566 -55.14 6.70 -5.48
N PRO A 567 -56.40 6.40 -5.08
CA PRO A 567 -57.03 5.10 -5.34
C PRO A 567 -57.16 4.75 -6.84
N PHE A 568 -57.08 5.75 -7.72
CA PHE A 568 -57.13 5.57 -9.18
C PHE A 568 -55.76 5.63 -9.85
N SER A 569 -54.67 5.57 -9.06
CA SER A 569 -53.29 5.69 -9.54
C SER A 569 -52.98 6.99 -10.30
N ALA A 570 -53.82 8.02 -10.15
CA ALA A 570 -53.57 9.32 -10.75
C ALA A 570 -52.58 10.11 -9.88
N THR A 571 -51.60 10.73 -10.52
CA THR A 571 -50.57 11.54 -9.88
C THR A 571 -50.87 13.02 -10.06
N LEU A 572 -50.34 13.85 -9.15
CA LEU A 572 -50.47 15.30 -9.23
C LEU A 572 -49.87 15.83 -10.54
N CYS A 573 -50.71 16.44 -11.38
CA CYS A 573 -50.25 17.16 -12.56
C CYS A 573 -49.64 18.50 -12.15
N LYS A 574 -48.40 18.78 -12.57
CA LYS A 574 -47.68 20.04 -12.30
C LYS A 574 -48.06 21.18 -13.24
N GLU A 575 -49.22 21.10 -13.90
CA GLU A 575 -49.72 22.08 -14.85
C GLU A 575 -51.08 22.63 -14.41
N GLY A 576 -51.40 23.86 -14.81
CA GLY A 576 -52.64 24.55 -14.41
C GLY A 576 -52.57 25.16 -13.01
N VAL A 577 -53.67 25.09 -12.25
CA VAL A 577 -53.87 25.81 -10.96
C VAL A 577 -52.79 25.49 -9.92
N TYR A 578 -52.31 24.25 -9.87
CA TYR A 578 -51.22 23.88 -8.95
C TYR A 578 -49.93 24.65 -9.25
N ARG A 579 -49.61 24.89 -10.53
CA ARG A 579 -48.44 25.67 -10.95
C ARG A 579 -48.57 27.15 -10.58
N GLU A 580 -49.77 27.69 -10.59
CA GLU A 580 -50.04 29.08 -10.17
C GLU A 580 -49.80 29.24 -8.67
N VAL A 581 -50.32 28.33 -7.84
CA VAL A 581 -50.06 28.28 -6.39
C VAL A 581 -48.59 28.01 -6.10
N GLU A 582 -47.93 27.16 -6.90
CA GLU A 582 -46.50 26.91 -6.78
C GLU A 582 -45.68 28.16 -7.04
N LYS A 583 -46.01 28.91 -8.10
CA LYS A 583 -45.35 30.15 -8.45
C LYS A 583 -45.58 31.24 -7.39
N GLU A 584 -46.81 31.44 -6.94
CA GLU A 584 -47.14 32.45 -5.93
C GLU A 584 -46.41 32.19 -4.61
N ALA A 585 -46.35 30.94 -4.15
CA ALA A 585 -45.59 30.62 -2.95
C ALA A 585 -44.07 30.81 -3.15
N GLN A 586 -43.54 30.50 -4.34
CA GLN A 586 -42.13 30.77 -4.65
C GLN A 586 -41.82 32.29 -4.62
N ASP A 587 -42.70 33.12 -5.16
CA ASP A 587 -42.56 34.58 -5.14
C ASP A 587 -42.62 35.12 -3.68
N LEU A 588 -43.53 34.59 -2.85
CA LEU A 588 -43.62 34.93 -1.43
C LEU A 588 -42.41 34.46 -0.63
N LEU A 589 -41.88 33.27 -0.91
CA LEU A 589 -40.65 32.75 -0.29
C LEU A 589 -39.44 33.61 -0.66
N ALA A 590 -39.34 34.07 -1.91
CA ALA A 590 -38.28 34.97 -2.35
C ALA A 590 -38.37 36.32 -1.61
N ALA A 591 -39.57 36.92 -1.55
CA ALA A 591 -39.78 38.19 -0.84
C ALA A 591 -39.48 38.07 0.67
N LEU A 592 -39.88 36.97 1.31
CA LEU A 592 -39.56 36.69 2.71
C LEU A 592 -38.04 36.60 2.93
N ARG A 593 -37.33 35.87 2.07
CA ARG A 593 -35.88 35.71 2.16
C ARG A 593 -35.16 37.04 1.98
N ASP A 594 -35.56 37.84 1.00
CA ASP A 594 -34.97 39.16 0.74
C ASP A 594 -35.14 40.10 1.95
N GLN A 595 -36.33 40.13 2.56
CA GLN A 595 -36.59 40.97 3.75
C GLN A 595 -35.80 40.50 4.98
N VAL A 596 -35.78 39.18 5.24
CA VAL A 596 -35.04 38.60 6.37
C VAL A 596 -33.54 38.80 6.19
N ASP A 597 -33.01 38.57 4.99
CA ASP A 597 -31.58 38.71 4.71
C ASP A 597 -31.14 40.18 4.70
N HIS A 598 -32.00 41.11 4.27
CA HIS A 598 -31.76 42.54 4.43
C HIS A 598 -31.61 42.91 5.91
N ARG A 599 -32.56 42.49 6.75
CA ARG A 599 -32.49 42.78 8.19
C ARG A 599 -31.29 42.12 8.86
N LYS A 600 -30.96 40.88 8.51
CA LYS A 600 -29.77 40.19 9.02
C LYS A 600 -28.47 40.92 8.68
N LYS A 601 -28.35 41.50 7.49
CA LYS A 601 -27.18 42.30 7.11
C LYS A 601 -27.02 43.54 7.99
N GLU A 602 -28.12 44.19 8.37
CA GLU A 602 -28.09 45.33 9.30
C GLU A 602 -27.66 44.95 10.73
N LEU A 603 -27.93 43.71 11.16
CA LEU A 603 -27.63 43.22 12.51
C LEU A 603 -26.18 42.70 12.68
N GLN A 604 -25.39 42.65 11.61
CA GLN A 604 -24.00 42.19 11.69
C GLN A 604 -23.09 43.25 12.29
N THR A 605 -22.13 42.82 13.13
CA THR A 605 -21.18 43.72 13.81
C THR A 605 -20.13 44.35 12.88
N GLY A 606 -19.99 43.86 11.64
CA GLY A 606 -19.00 44.35 10.67
C GLY A 606 -17.54 44.05 11.01
N LEU A 607 -17.27 43.30 12.09
CA LEU A 607 -15.92 42.96 12.54
C LEU A 607 -15.30 41.85 11.67
N SER A 608 -14.05 42.05 11.26
CA SER A 608 -13.28 40.98 10.57
C SER A 608 -12.96 39.82 11.53
N VAL A 609 -12.78 38.62 10.99
CA VAL A 609 -12.48 37.38 11.76
C VAL A 609 -11.27 37.56 12.68
N ASN A 610 -10.22 38.25 12.20
CA ASN A 610 -9.01 38.53 12.98
C ASN A 610 -9.21 39.52 14.14
N VAL A 611 -10.16 40.44 14.02
CA VAL A 611 -10.48 41.38 15.11
C VAL A 611 -11.36 40.67 16.12
N ARG A 612 -12.35 39.90 15.66
CA ARG A 612 -13.26 39.10 16.49
C ARG A 612 -12.52 38.15 17.43
N SER A 613 -11.45 37.50 16.96
CA SER A 613 -10.61 36.61 17.77
C SER A 613 -9.78 37.30 18.85
N LYS A 614 -9.70 38.64 18.81
CA LYS A 614 -8.91 39.44 19.74
C LYS A 614 -9.76 40.30 20.66
N VAL A 615 -11.09 40.23 20.58
CA VAL A 615 -12.01 40.99 21.44
C VAL A 615 -12.14 40.30 22.80
N LYS A 616 -11.95 41.04 23.88
CA LYS A 616 -12.06 40.54 25.26
C LYS A 616 -12.76 41.54 26.20
N LEU A 617 -13.30 41.02 27.30
CA LEU A 617 -13.82 41.78 28.43
C LEU A 617 -12.83 41.74 29.61
N THR A 618 -12.93 42.72 30.50
CA THR A 618 -12.18 42.71 31.77
C THR A 618 -12.73 41.63 32.71
N ALA A 619 -11.89 41.14 33.63
CA ALA A 619 -12.32 40.17 34.63
C ALA A 619 -13.50 40.66 35.48
N SER A 620 -13.56 41.97 35.76
CA SER A 620 -14.66 42.59 36.52
C SER A 620 -15.99 42.59 35.76
N ASP A 621 -15.94 42.67 34.43
CA ASP A 621 -17.13 42.94 33.62
C ASP A 621 -17.65 41.66 32.93
N LEU A 622 -16.81 40.65 32.74
CA LEU A 622 -17.16 39.39 32.06
C LEU A 622 -18.28 38.62 32.79
N GLN A 623 -18.13 38.39 34.10
CA GLN A 623 -19.12 37.65 34.90
C GLN A 623 -20.49 38.35 34.94
N PRO A 624 -20.56 39.67 35.25
CA PRO A 624 -21.83 40.40 35.20
C PRO A 624 -22.47 40.37 33.80
N THR A 625 -21.67 40.51 32.74
CA THR A 625 -22.18 40.51 31.35
C THR A 625 -22.81 39.17 30.97
N LEU A 626 -22.15 38.05 31.30
CA LEU A 626 -22.67 36.70 31.07
C LEU A 626 -23.94 36.43 31.89
N HIS A 627 -24.01 36.93 33.12
CA HIS A 627 -25.20 36.79 33.95
C HIS A 627 -26.40 37.53 33.34
N VAL A 628 -26.23 38.79 32.94
CA VAL A 628 -27.29 39.57 32.28
C VAL A 628 -27.75 38.88 31.00
N ALA A 629 -26.81 38.42 30.16
CA ALA A 629 -27.12 37.71 28.92
C ALA A 629 -27.94 36.43 29.18
N THR A 630 -27.61 35.67 30.22
CA THR A 630 -28.33 34.44 30.62
C THR A 630 -29.79 34.74 30.99
N VAL A 631 -30.02 35.77 31.81
CA VAL A 631 -31.37 36.17 32.25
C VAL A 631 -32.22 36.64 31.07
N VAL A 632 -31.63 37.45 30.19
CA VAL A 632 -32.29 37.93 28.97
C VAL A 632 -32.70 36.75 28.09
N LEU A 633 -31.78 35.80 27.90
CA LEU A 633 -32.02 34.64 27.07
C LEU A 633 -33.12 33.75 27.67
N GLN A 634 -33.08 33.48 28.97
CA GLN A 634 -34.11 32.69 29.68
C GLN A 634 -35.51 33.27 29.51
N ARG A 635 -35.65 34.61 29.43
CA ARG A 635 -36.94 35.27 29.23
C ARG A 635 -37.36 35.36 27.77
N PHE A 636 -36.41 35.62 26.87
CA PHE A 636 -36.67 35.86 25.46
C PHE A 636 -36.93 34.57 24.67
N PHE A 637 -36.06 33.56 24.83
CA PHE A 637 -36.04 32.38 23.96
C PHE A 637 -37.32 31.53 24.02
N PRO A 638 -37.89 31.22 25.20
CA PRO A 638 -39.12 30.43 25.29
C PRO A 638 -40.32 31.09 24.60
N ILE A 639 -40.41 32.41 24.70
CA ILE A 639 -41.57 33.18 24.21
C ILE A 639 -41.44 33.48 22.71
N HIS A 640 -40.26 33.89 22.26
CA HIS A 640 -40.05 34.42 20.91
C HIS A 640 -39.55 33.39 19.91
N VAL A 641 -38.75 32.41 20.34
CA VAL A 641 -38.05 31.47 19.44
C VAL A 641 -38.67 30.07 19.52
N LEU A 642 -38.66 29.44 20.70
CA LEU A 642 -39.13 28.05 20.88
C LEU A 642 -40.61 27.89 20.50
N LYS A 643 -41.46 28.88 20.82
CA LYS A 643 -42.88 28.89 20.45
C LYS A 643 -43.11 28.83 18.92
N ARG A 644 -42.22 29.44 18.13
CA ARG A 644 -42.34 29.50 16.65
C ARG A 644 -41.80 28.23 15.98
N LEU A 645 -40.75 27.62 16.55
CA LEU A 645 -40.08 26.45 15.98
C LEU A 645 -40.93 25.17 16.01
N GLN A 646 -41.91 25.04 16.91
CA GLN A 646 -42.74 23.82 17.08
C GLN A 646 -41.93 22.52 17.30
N ILE A 647 -40.72 22.63 17.84
CA ILE A 647 -39.85 21.50 18.23
C ILE A 647 -40.03 21.25 19.73
N LYS A 648 -39.87 20.00 20.20
CA LYS A 648 -39.82 19.71 21.64
C LYS A 648 -38.59 20.36 22.27
N GLU A 649 -38.73 20.87 23.49
CA GLU A 649 -37.62 21.56 24.18
C GLU A 649 -36.38 20.64 24.31
N GLU A 650 -36.58 19.34 24.57
CA GLU A 650 -35.51 18.33 24.68
C GLU A 650 -34.69 18.19 23.38
N ASP A 651 -35.37 18.05 22.23
CA ASP A 651 -34.72 17.91 20.92
C ASP A 651 -33.91 19.17 20.53
N PHE A 652 -34.27 20.34 21.07
CA PHE A 652 -33.52 21.58 20.86
C PHE A 652 -32.18 21.57 21.60
N TRP A 653 -32.18 21.18 22.88
CA TRP A 653 -30.96 21.11 23.70
C TRP A 653 -29.99 20.06 23.16
N ASP A 654 -30.51 18.91 22.72
CA ASP A 654 -29.71 17.84 22.09
C ASP A 654 -29.04 18.31 20.79
N LYS A 655 -29.76 19.05 19.94
CA LYS A 655 -29.20 19.63 18.71
C LYS A 655 -28.08 20.65 18.98
N LYS A 656 -28.14 21.35 20.11
CA LYS A 656 -27.12 22.32 20.53
C LYS A 656 -25.95 21.69 21.29
N GLY A 657 -26.02 20.41 21.62
CA GLY A 657 -24.99 19.70 22.39
C GLY A 657 -24.89 20.18 23.84
N LEU A 658 -25.96 20.77 24.37
CA LEU A 658 -26.02 21.34 25.71
C LEU A 658 -26.93 20.51 26.61
N SER A 659 -26.71 20.57 27.92
CA SER A 659 -27.59 19.89 28.86
C SER A 659 -28.97 20.57 28.92
N PHE A 660 -30.01 19.81 29.28
CA PHE A 660 -31.37 20.33 29.32
C PHE A 660 -31.47 21.56 30.23
N ARG A 661 -31.89 22.71 29.67
CA ARG A 661 -32.00 24.02 30.33
C ARG A 661 -30.68 24.67 30.79
N ASP A 662 -29.58 24.37 30.11
CA ASP A 662 -28.29 25.02 30.31
C ASP A 662 -28.23 26.42 29.65
N TRP A 663 -28.97 27.37 30.22
CA TRP A 663 -29.00 28.76 29.76
C TRP A 663 -27.62 29.46 29.79
N PRO A 664 -26.75 29.25 30.80
CA PRO A 664 -25.40 29.82 30.82
C PRO A 664 -24.52 29.29 29.69
N GLY A 665 -24.52 27.98 29.45
CA GLY A 665 -23.79 27.37 28.34
C GLY A 665 -24.27 27.90 26.98
N PHE A 666 -25.59 28.08 26.83
CA PHE A 666 -26.15 28.63 25.61
C PHE A 666 -25.81 30.11 25.39
N ALA A 667 -25.82 30.94 26.44
CA ALA A 667 -25.39 32.33 26.36
C ALA A 667 -23.92 32.44 25.93
N ALA A 668 -23.05 31.56 26.44
CA ALA A 668 -21.64 31.50 26.07
C ALA A 668 -21.42 31.07 24.62
N GLN A 669 -22.19 30.08 24.14
CA GLN A 669 -22.17 29.65 22.75
C GLN A 669 -22.53 30.82 21.81
N LEU A 670 -23.58 31.60 22.14
CA LEU A 670 -23.95 32.77 21.35
C LEU A 670 -22.90 33.88 21.38
N PHE A 671 -22.26 34.14 22.52
CA PHE A 671 -21.12 35.09 22.58
C PHE A 671 -19.95 34.65 21.71
N THR A 672 -19.66 33.35 21.70
CA THR A 672 -18.61 32.74 20.88
C THR A 672 -18.94 32.89 19.39
N GLU A 673 -20.21 32.70 19.01
CA GLU A 673 -20.70 32.93 17.64
C GLU A 673 -20.65 34.40 17.20
N VAL A 674 -20.72 35.37 18.12
CA VAL A 674 -20.67 36.81 17.81
C VAL A 674 -19.23 37.33 17.73
N PHE A 675 -18.36 36.92 18.65
CA PHE A 675 -16.95 37.33 18.71
C PHE A 675 -16.05 36.14 18.37
N SER A 676 -15.52 35.46 19.37
CA SER A 676 -14.78 34.20 19.30
C SER A 676 -14.79 33.53 20.67
N ILE A 677 -14.15 32.37 20.82
CA ILE A 677 -14.00 31.70 22.12
C ILE A 677 -13.18 32.53 23.13
N ASP A 678 -12.34 33.45 22.64
CA ASP A 678 -11.45 34.26 23.47
C ASP A 678 -12.20 35.30 24.30
N ILE A 679 -13.46 35.64 23.95
CA ILE A 679 -14.31 36.55 24.73
C ILE A 679 -14.61 36.01 26.14
N LEU A 680 -14.60 34.67 26.29
CA LEU A 680 -14.82 33.97 27.55
C LEU A 680 -13.55 33.90 28.41
N THR A 681 -12.41 34.39 27.89
CA THR A 681 -11.19 34.57 28.67
C THR A 681 -11.07 36.03 29.11
N PRO A 682 -10.94 36.32 30.42
CA PRO A 682 -10.78 37.69 30.88
C PRO A 682 -9.43 38.26 30.42
N LEU A 683 -9.37 39.57 30.19
CA LEU A 683 -8.12 40.32 29.99
C LEU A 683 -7.24 40.27 31.25
N GLU A 684 -5.95 39.99 31.09
CA GLU A 684 -4.96 40.08 32.16
C GLU A 684 -4.40 41.51 32.27
N ASP A 685 -3.94 41.89 33.47
CA ASP A 685 -3.37 43.23 33.71
C ASP A 685 -2.08 43.51 32.91
N ASN A 686 -1.42 42.46 32.42
CA ASN A 686 -0.20 42.54 31.62
C ASN A 686 -0.45 42.59 30.10
N ASP A 687 -1.70 42.44 29.65
CA ASP A 687 -2.05 42.41 28.22
C ASP A 687 -1.99 43.80 27.58
N THR A 688 -1.45 43.89 26.36
CA THR A 688 -1.52 45.15 25.58
C THR A 688 -2.93 45.31 25.00
N ARG A 689 -3.65 46.37 25.43
CA ARG A 689 -5.09 46.56 25.12
C ARG A 689 -5.38 47.85 24.35
N TYR A 690 -6.27 47.77 23.37
CA TYR A 690 -6.87 48.90 22.68
C TYR A 690 -8.38 48.95 22.94
N ARG A 691 -8.91 50.08 23.39
CA ARG A 691 -10.35 50.23 23.66
C ARG A 691 -11.12 50.45 22.36
N LEU A 692 -12.15 49.66 22.12
CA LEU A 692 -13.08 49.85 21.01
C LEU A 692 -14.17 50.85 21.42
N GLU A 693 -14.23 51.99 20.75
CA GLU A 693 -15.23 53.02 20.99
C GLU A 693 -16.30 53.00 19.90
N ALA A 694 -17.51 52.56 20.26
CA ALA A 694 -18.68 52.65 19.40
C ALA A 694 -19.31 54.05 19.52
N HIS A 695 -19.50 54.73 18.40
CA HIS A 695 -20.16 56.04 18.35
C HIS A 695 -21.68 55.83 18.22
N GLY A 696 -22.48 56.44 19.12
CA GLY A 696 -23.95 56.40 19.06
C GLY A 696 -24.63 55.30 19.88
N VAL A 697 -24.03 54.83 20.98
CA VAL A 697 -24.65 53.84 21.87
C VAL A 697 -25.84 54.46 22.60
N ASN A 698 -27.05 53.95 22.36
CA ASN A 698 -28.24 54.36 23.11
C ASN A 698 -28.30 53.58 24.44
N LEU A 699 -27.76 54.18 25.50
CA LEU A 699 -27.57 53.56 26.82
C LEU A 699 -28.87 53.36 27.62
N SER A 700 -30.00 53.95 27.19
CA SER A 700 -31.26 53.87 27.95
C SER A 700 -31.82 52.44 28.03
N ARG A 701 -31.70 51.67 26.94
CA ARG A 701 -32.16 50.27 26.87
C ARG A 701 -31.32 49.36 27.76
N TYR A 702 -30.01 49.62 27.82
CA TYR A 702 -29.09 48.93 28.72
C TYR A 702 -29.42 49.20 30.19
N THR A 703 -29.72 50.45 30.56
CA THR A 703 -30.12 50.78 31.94
C THR A 703 -31.42 50.09 32.36
N GLU A 704 -32.37 49.92 31.43
CA GLU A 704 -33.61 49.18 31.66
C GLU A 704 -33.36 47.67 31.80
N MET A 705 -32.45 47.11 30.99
CA MET A 705 -32.03 45.70 31.11
C MET A 705 -31.34 45.44 32.45
N LEU A 706 -30.42 46.30 32.90
CA LEU A 706 -29.79 46.19 34.22
C LEU A 706 -30.80 46.31 35.37
N GLN A 707 -31.81 47.19 35.24
CA GLN A 707 -32.88 47.32 36.24
C GLN A 707 -33.75 46.05 36.33
N SER A 708 -33.85 45.27 35.26
CA SER A 708 -34.60 44.00 35.24
C SER A 708 -33.87 42.81 35.89
N VAL A 709 -32.58 42.96 36.23
CA VAL A 709 -31.68 41.88 36.70
C VAL A 709 -31.75 41.66 38.22
N SER A 710 -32.72 42.24 38.92
CA SER A 710 -32.82 42.06 40.37
C SER A 710 -33.11 40.60 40.78
N LEU A 711 -32.11 39.98 41.43
CA LEU A 711 -32.19 38.85 42.37
C LEU A 711 -32.54 37.46 41.77
N GLN A 712 -31.70 36.92 40.88
CA GLN A 712 -31.56 35.47 40.76
C GLN A 712 -30.35 34.97 41.58
N PRO A 713 -30.43 33.81 42.26
CA PRO A 713 -29.33 33.26 43.05
C PRO A 713 -28.13 32.92 42.14
N ASN A 714 -26.92 32.97 42.73
CA ASN A 714 -25.63 32.73 42.08
C ASN A 714 -25.67 31.53 41.10
N VAL A 715 -25.75 31.84 39.81
CA VAL A 715 -25.52 30.88 38.73
C VAL A 715 -24.03 30.61 38.66
N ASP A 716 -23.63 29.34 38.66
CA ASP A 716 -22.23 28.94 38.61
C ASP A 716 -21.71 29.03 37.16
N PHE A 717 -20.84 30.00 36.90
CA PHE A 717 -20.20 30.23 35.58
C PHE A 717 -18.85 29.51 35.44
N SER A 718 -18.46 28.69 36.42
CA SER A 718 -17.17 27.98 36.43
C SER A 718 -16.98 27.06 35.22
N ASN A 719 -18.07 26.53 34.65
CA ASN A 719 -18.05 25.65 33.47
C ASN A 719 -17.89 26.39 32.14
N VAL A 720 -18.02 27.73 32.15
CA VAL A 720 -18.14 28.57 30.95
C VAL A 720 -16.94 29.51 30.78
N ILE A 721 -16.38 29.99 31.89
CA ILE A 721 -15.25 30.92 31.86
C ILE A 721 -13.96 30.13 31.73
N HIS A 722 -13.21 30.39 30.66
CA HIS A 722 -11.95 29.69 30.40
C HIS A 722 -10.78 30.38 31.10
N ILE A 723 -9.93 29.58 31.76
CA ILE A 723 -8.64 30.02 32.29
C ILE A 723 -7.68 30.22 31.10
N PRO A 724 -6.84 31.28 31.08
CA PRO A 724 -5.87 31.54 30.01
C PRO A 724 -5.08 30.28 29.66
N LYS A 725 -4.99 29.99 28.36
CA LYS A 725 -4.27 28.84 27.81
C LYS A 725 -2.79 28.97 28.17
N GLY A 726 -2.37 28.32 29.26
CA GLY A 726 -1.00 27.83 29.37
C GLY A 726 -0.74 26.85 28.21
N LYS A 727 0.52 26.72 27.79
CA LYS A 727 0.95 25.79 26.72
C LYS A 727 0.83 24.31 27.16
N ILE A 728 -0.36 23.87 27.54
CA ILE A 728 -0.66 22.48 27.88
C ILE A 728 -1.58 21.96 26.80
N HIS A 729 -1.04 21.13 25.91
CA HIS A 729 -1.79 20.55 24.79
C HIS A 729 -2.27 19.15 25.15
N VAL A 730 -3.51 19.08 25.64
CA VAL A 730 -4.17 17.80 25.91
C VAL A 730 -4.99 17.38 24.69
N HIS A 731 -4.64 16.23 24.12
CA HIS A 731 -5.30 15.70 22.93
C HIS A 731 -6.64 15.05 23.29
N SER A 732 -7.60 15.10 22.36
CA SER A 732 -8.81 14.29 22.45
C SER A 732 -8.43 12.80 22.35
N PRO A 733 -8.99 11.92 23.19
CA PRO A 733 -8.67 10.50 23.14
C PRO A 733 -9.23 9.89 21.85
N TYR A 734 -8.37 9.17 21.15
CA TYR A 734 -8.72 8.47 19.91
C TYR A 734 -8.23 7.02 19.97
N LEU A 735 -9.06 6.10 19.50
CA LEU A 735 -8.70 4.69 19.34
C LEU A 735 -9.04 4.25 17.92
N ASP A 736 -8.02 3.83 17.18
CA ASP A 736 -8.20 3.38 15.81
C ASP A 736 -9.00 2.07 15.77
N LEU A 737 -9.95 1.97 14.84
CA LEU A 737 -10.74 0.76 14.58
C LEU A 737 -9.86 -0.46 14.29
N SER A 738 -8.66 -0.22 13.75
CA SER A 738 -7.72 -1.28 13.42
C SER A 738 -7.16 -2.03 14.64
N THR A 739 -7.21 -1.41 15.83
CA THR A 739 -6.75 -2.02 17.11
C THR A 739 -7.55 -3.27 17.49
N PHE A 740 -8.82 -3.35 17.07
CA PHE A 740 -9.70 -4.49 17.31
C PHE A 740 -9.51 -5.63 16.29
N ASN A 741 -8.74 -5.40 15.21
CA ASN A 741 -8.56 -6.38 14.14
C ASN A 741 -7.20 -7.13 14.29
N PRO A 742 -7.18 -8.38 14.76
CA PRO A 742 -5.96 -9.18 14.87
C PRO A 742 -5.29 -9.50 13.52
N MET A 743 -6.01 -9.36 12.40
CA MET A 743 -5.52 -9.66 11.05
C MET A 743 -4.97 -8.43 10.32
N ASN A 744 -4.95 -7.24 10.95
CA ASN A 744 -4.44 -6.03 10.33
C ASN A 744 -2.91 -6.12 10.17
N ASN A 745 -2.47 -6.61 9.02
CA ASN A 745 -1.08 -6.95 8.76
C ASN A 745 -0.35 -5.76 8.12
N THR A 746 0.12 -4.83 8.96
CA THR A 746 0.91 -3.64 8.56
C THR A 746 2.23 -4.00 7.85
N VAL A 747 2.69 -5.25 7.96
CA VAL A 747 3.94 -5.74 7.36
C VAL A 747 3.87 -5.87 5.83
N SER A 748 2.67 -6.03 5.24
CA SER A 748 2.54 -6.19 3.78
C SER A 748 2.71 -4.87 3.00
N THR A 749 2.47 -3.72 3.63
CA THR A 749 2.62 -2.39 3.02
C THR A 749 4.02 -1.80 3.18
N ALA A 750 4.75 -2.13 4.27
CA ALA A 750 6.13 -1.66 4.46
C ALA A 750 7.15 -2.35 3.52
N LYS A 751 6.86 -3.57 3.05
CA LYS A 751 7.66 -4.27 2.02
C LYS A 751 7.20 -3.99 0.59
N LYS A 752 6.29 -3.03 0.38
CA LYS A 752 5.84 -2.62 -0.97
C LYS A 752 6.99 -1.87 -1.66
N LYS A 753 7.85 -2.65 -2.31
CA LYS A 753 8.93 -2.23 -3.21
C LYS A 753 9.68 -0.98 -2.71
N GLU A 754 10.71 -1.18 -1.90
CA GLU A 754 11.94 -0.42 -2.13
C GLU A 754 12.39 -0.75 -3.56
N THR A 755 11.80 -0.10 -4.56
CA THR A 755 12.41 0.01 -5.87
C THR A 755 13.79 0.57 -5.58
N LYS A 756 14.81 -0.28 -5.77
CA LYS A 756 16.20 0.12 -5.81
C LYS A 756 16.34 1.14 -6.94
N LYS A 757 15.96 2.40 -6.69
CA LYS A 757 16.33 3.52 -7.54
C LYS A 757 17.84 3.47 -7.60
N GLN A 758 18.37 3.24 -8.81
CA GLN A 758 19.80 3.25 -9.07
C GLN A 758 20.36 4.55 -8.49
N GLN A 759 21.32 4.39 -7.59
CA GLN A 759 21.93 5.50 -6.87
C GLN A 759 22.66 6.40 -7.87
N LEU A 760 22.31 7.68 -7.91
CA LEU A 760 23.13 8.67 -8.62
C LEU A 760 24.43 8.99 -7.86
N TYR A 761 24.52 8.67 -6.56
CA TYR A 761 25.62 9.08 -5.68
C TYR A 761 26.12 7.95 -4.76
N PRO A 762 27.04 7.09 -5.23
CA PRO A 762 27.54 5.93 -4.47
C PRO A 762 28.37 6.29 -3.23
N TRP A 763 28.87 7.52 -3.11
CA TRP A 763 29.67 7.97 -1.94
C TRP A 763 28.82 8.44 -0.75
N ARG A 764 27.52 8.66 -0.91
CA ARG A 764 26.64 9.06 0.19
C ARG A 764 26.17 7.80 0.92
N LYS A 765 26.73 7.55 2.11
CA LYS A 765 26.37 6.41 2.96
C LYS A 765 24.85 6.49 3.22
N LYS A 766 24.08 5.49 2.73
CA LYS A 766 22.67 5.35 3.11
C LYS A 766 22.67 5.01 4.61
N HIS A 767 22.32 5.97 5.44
CA HIS A 767 21.96 5.68 6.82
C HIS A 767 20.66 4.89 6.77
N LYS A 768 20.70 3.63 7.23
CA LYS A 768 19.47 2.88 7.48
C LYS A 768 18.78 3.57 8.65
N VAL A 769 17.53 3.98 8.47
CA VAL A 769 16.69 4.37 9.59
C VAL A 769 16.45 3.09 10.38
N SER A 770 17.18 2.92 11.48
CA SER A 770 16.97 1.81 12.41
C SER A 770 15.82 2.21 13.32
N HIS A 771 14.72 1.48 13.24
CA HIS A 771 13.68 1.61 14.25
C HIS A 771 14.20 0.99 15.55
N PRO A 772 14.08 1.67 16.70
CA PRO A 772 14.60 1.18 17.96
C PRO A 772 13.83 -0.05 18.45
N GLU A 773 12.61 -0.22 17.97
CA GLU A 773 11.70 -1.31 18.28
C GLU A 773 11.73 -2.44 17.24
N LYS A 774 11.76 -3.68 17.73
CA LYS A 774 11.58 -4.90 16.91
C LYS A 774 10.17 -5.50 17.06
N ILE A 775 9.35 -4.96 17.96
CA ILE A 775 8.01 -5.49 18.24
C ILE A 775 7.07 -5.19 17.07
N LEU A 776 6.23 -6.16 16.72
CA LEU A 776 5.21 -6.01 15.69
C LEU A 776 3.87 -5.79 16.38
N ILE A 777 3.17 -4.72 15.99
CA ILE A 777 1.88 -4.32 16.56
C ILE A 777 0.86 -4.17 15.44
N PRO A 778 -0.29 -4.88 15.47
CA PRO A 778 -0.59 -6.00 16.38
C PRO A 778 0.33 -7.21 16.11
N LEU A 779 0.36 -8.17 17.05
CA LEU A 779 1.12 -9.42 16.85
C LEU A 779 0.62 -10.17 15.61
N PRO A 780 1.51 -10.61 14.71
CA PRO A 780 1.11 -11.23 13.46
C PRO A 780 0.48 -12.61 13.71
N LEU A 781 -0.80 -12.73 13.41
CA LEU A 781 -1.51 -14.01 13.40
C LEU A 781 -1.64 -14.51 11.95
N PRO A 782 -0.86 -15.53 11.54
CA PRO A 782 -0.97 -16.07 10.19
C PRO A 782 -2.34 -16.73 9.99
N HIS A 783 -2.93 -16.52 8.81
CA HIS A 783 -4.21 -17.13 8.46
C HIS A 783 -4.09 -18.66 8.52
N PRO A 784 -5.11 -19.42 8.99
CA PRO A 784 -5.03 -20.88 9.09
C PRO A 784 -4.61 -21.60 7.81
N VAL A 785 -4.99 -21.05 6.65
CA VAL A 785 -4.57 -21.59 5.34
C VAL A 785 -3.07 -21.42 5.10
N GLN A 786 -2.50 -20.29 5.52
CA GLN A 786 -1.04 -20.10 5.45
C GLN A 786 -0.32 -21.07 6.38
N ILE A 787 -0.86 -21.32 7.59
CA ILE A 787 -0.33 -22.34 8.51
C ILE A 787 -0.41 -23.74 7.86
N ALA A 788 -1.53 -24.08 7.23
CA ALA A 788 -1.70 -25.37 6.56
C ALA A 788 -0.68 -25.56 5.42
N VAL A 789 -0.43 -24.53 4.62
CA VAL A 789 0.62 -24.59 3.57
C VAL A 789 2.01 -24.71 4.19
N ILE A 790 2.30 -24.03 5.30
CA ILE A 790 3.58 -24.16 6.01
C ILE A 790 3.76 -25.59 6.56
N ILE A 791 2.71 -26.19 7.12
CA ILE A 791 2.73 -27.59 7.60
C ILE A 791 2.93 -28.55 6.43
N PHE A 792 2.17 -28.37 5.35
CA PHE A 792 2.32 -29.18 4.13
C PHE A 792 3.75 -29.12 3.58
N ASN A 793 4.33 -27.92 3.50
CA ASN A 793 5.70 -27.71 3.02
C ASN A 793 6.77 -28.29 3.96
N ARG A 794 6.44 -28.48 5.24
CA ARG A 794 7.32 -29.13 6.21
C ARG A 794 7.34 -30.64 6.03
N GLU A 795 6.20 -31.23 5.66
CA GLU A 795 6.00 -32.68 5.61
C GLU A 795 6.29 -33.29 4.22
N ASN A 796 6.30 -32.49 3.15
CA ASN A 796 6.48 -32.96 1.77
C ASN A 796 7.79 -32.49 1.15
N GLU A 797 8.39 -33.32 0.29
CA GLU A 797 9.62 -32.99 -0.42
C GLU A 797 9.44 -31.92 -1.51
N ASP A 798 8.20 -31.75 -2.01
CA ASP A 798 7.81 -30.75 -3.00
C ASP A 798 7.05 -29.58 -2.33
N PRO A 799 7.74 -28.50 -1.92
CA PRO A 799 7.10 -27.39 -1.24
C PRO A 799 6.30 -26.50 -2.20
N ILE A 800 5.13 -26.06 -1.76
CA ILE A 800 4.35 -25.01 -2.40
C ILE A 800 5.09 -23.68 -2.20
N PRO A 801 5.48 -22.96 -3.27
CA PRO A 801 6.21 -21.71 -3.14
C PRO A 801 5.29 -20.59 -2.60
N ILE A 802 5.29 -20.38 -1.29
CA ILE A 802 4.49 -19.34 -0.59
C ILE A 802 4.80 -17.93 -1.11
N GLU A 803 6.02 -17.72 -1.60
CA GLU A 803 6.49 -16.44 -2.15
C GLU A 803 6.08 -16.23 -3.62
N SER A 804 5.49 -17.22 -4.29
CA SER A 804 4.98 -17.07 -5.65
C SER A 804 3.78 -16.12 -5.67
N GLU A 805 3.74 -15.20 -6.63
CA GLU A 805 2.65 -14.24 -6.80
C GLU A 805 1.29 -14.95 -6.86
N LEU A 806 1.22 -16.08 -7.58
CA LEU A 806 0.00 -16.88 -7.69
C LEU A 806 -0.43 -17.50 -6.34
N CYS A 807 0.52 -17.92 -5.52
CA CYS A 807 0.21 -18.46 -4.19
C CYS A 807 -0.26 -17.34 -3.24
N GLN A 808 0.38 -16.17 -3.29
CA GLN A 808 -0.02 -15.00 -2.52
C GLN A 808 -1.40 -14.48 -2.91
N ASP A 809 -1.71 -14.45 -4.20
CA ASP A 809 -3.02 -14.03 -4.71
C ASP A 809 -4.14 -14.98 -4.27
N ILE A 810 -3.89 -16.29 -4.31
CA ILE A 810 -4.83 -17.30 -3.79
C ILE A 810 -5.01 -17.17 -2.28
N LEU A 811 -3.91 -17.04 -1.52
CA LEU A 811 -3.97 -16.86 -0.07
C LEU A 811 -4.73 -15.58 0.31
N LYS A 812 -4.54 -14.50 -0.45
CA LYS A 812 -5.25 -13.24 -0.27
C LYS A 812 -6.73 -13.37 -0.63
N ALA A 813 -7.07 -13.98 -1.77
CA ALA A 813 -8.45 -14.21 -2.19
C ALA A 813 -9.23 -15.08 -1.19
N ILE A 814 -8.56 -16.06 -0.56
CA ILE A 814 -9.16 -16.90 0.48
C ILE A 814 -9.29 -16.13 1.81
N ALA A 815 -8.31 -15.29 2.17
CA ALA A 815 -8.37 -14.45 3.36
C ALA A 815 -9.47 -13.37 3.27
N ASP A 816 -9.70 -12.81 2.07
CA ASP A 816 -10.65 -11.73 1.82
C ASP A 816 -12.12 -12.22 1.72
N GLY A 817 -12.37 -13.54 1.61
CA GLY A 817 -13.70 -14.15 1.62
C GLY A 817 -14.60 -13.76 0.42
N SER A 818 -14.75 -14.66 -0.54
CA SER A 818 -15.80 -14.69 -1.59
C SER A 818 -16.33 -13.32 -2.10
N LYS A 819 -15.53 -12.61 -2.90
CA LYS A 819 -16.06 -11.71 -3.95
C LYS A 819 -16.13 -12.35 -5.33
N SER A 820 -15.75 -13.63 -5.49
CA SER A 820 -15.52 -14.24 -6.82
C SER A 820 -16.42 -15.42 -7.18
N ALA A 821 -17.67 -15.47 -6.70
CA ALA A 821 -18.63 -16.50 -7.14
C ALA A 821 -19.76 -15.97 -8.04
N ALA A 822 -19.84 -14.65 -8.27
CA ALA A 822 -20.78 -14.06 -9.22
C ALA A 822 -20.06 -13.00 -10.04
N ILE A 823 -20.08 -13.18 -11.36
CA ILE A 823 -19.72 -12.30 -12.49
C ILE A 823 -18.80 -13.07 -13.45
N LEU A 824 -19.40 -14.09 -14.07
CA LEU A 824 -19.13 -14.46 -15.45
C LEU A 824 -20.43 -14.14 -16.21
N MET A 825 -20.60 -12.88 -16.64
CA MET A 825 -21.50 -12.53 -17.73
C MET A 825 -20.98 -11.26 -18.42
N TYR A 826 -20.90 -11.36 -19.73
CA TYR A 826 -20.58 -10.31 -20.68
C TYR A 826 -21.69 -9.23 -20.72
N GLU A 827 -21.28 -8.05 -21.20
CA GLU A 827 -21.99 -7.14 -22.14
C GLU A 827 -22.42 -5.73 -21.67
N TYR A 828 -21.80 -4.76 -22.37
CA TYR A 828 -22.22 -3.44 -22.88
C TYR A 828 -22.49 -2.18 -22.02
N GLU A 829 -22.05 -1.07 -22.63
CA GLU A 829 -22.01 0.36 -22.25
C GLU A 829 -23.40 1.02 -22.09
N ASP A 830 -23.53 2.03 -21.22
CA ASP A 830 -23.68 3.45 -21.63
C ASP A 830 -23.76 4.44 -20.42
N SER A 831 -22.83 5.43 -20.40
CA SER A 831 -22.87 6.86 -19.97
C SER A 831 -23.60 7.38 -18.69
N PRO A 832 -23.37 8.64 -18.21
CA PRO A 832 -22.12 9.35 -17.87
C PRO A 832 -22.20 10.17 -16.53
N ALA A 833 -21.05 10.77 -16.12
CA ALA A 833 -20.85 12.06 -15.39
C ALA A 833 -21.48 12.20 -13.96
N ASP A 834 -20.92 12.82 -12.92
CA ASP A 834 -19.86 13.80 -12.67
C ASP A 834 -19.52 13.72 -11.17
N GLY A 835 -18.36 14.23 -10.74
CA GLY A 835 -18.13 14.46 -9.31
C GLY A 835 -16.66 14.53 -8.93
N GLN A 836 -16.10 15.73 -9.01
CA GLN A 836 -14.78 16.11 -8.50
C GLN A 836 -14.63 15.75 -7.02
N SER A 837 -13.52 15.14 -6.63
CA SER A 837 -13.03 15.26 -5.25
C SER A 837 -11.50 15.28 -5.20
N VAL A 838 -11.06 16.23 -4.40
CA VAL A 838 -9.74 16.82 -4.31
C VAL A 838 -8.87 15.96 -3.39
N ALA A 839 -7.64 15.71 -3.83
CA ALA A 839 -6.60 15.06 -3.06
C ALA A 839 -5.76 16.11 -2.32
N THR A 840 -5.66 15.99 -0.99
CA THR A 840 -4.62 16.52 -0.07
C THR A 840 -5.02 16.06 1.34
N THR A 841 -4.18 15.65 2.30
CA THR A 841 -2.73 15.66 2.51
C THR A 841 -2.50 14.78 3.74
N ALA A 842 -1.72 13.72 3.63
CA ALA A 842 -1.17 12.99 4.77
C ALA A 842 0.34 12.91 4.56
N ASP A 843 1.00 14.03 4.84
CA ASP A 843 2.45 14.13 4.98
C ASP A 843 2.71 15.25 6.00
N GLU A 844 2.54 14.93 7.29
CA GLU A 844 3.02 15.81 8.35
C GLU A 844 3.47 15.02 9.59
N TYR A 845 4.56 14.26 9.43
CA TYR A 845 5.55 14.01 10.49
C TYR A 845 6.94 13.85 9.84
N ARG A 846 7.37 14.89 9.12
CA ARG A 846 8.78 15.15 8.79
C ARG A 846 9.04 16.65 8.70
N ALA A 847 9.07 17.31 9.86
CA ALA A 847 9.58 18.68 9.94
C ALA A 847 10.24 18.96 11.30
N VAL A 848 11.36 18.29 11.57
CA VAL A 848 12.46 18.95 12.30
C VAL A 848 13.74 18.60 11.57
N THR A 849 14.45 19.63 11.10
CA THR A 849 15.74 19.64 10.36
C THR A 849 15.68 19.80 8.83
N SER A 850 15.27 20.97 8.34
CA SER A 850 15.95 21.60 7.19
C SER A 850 15.50 23.05 6.97
N ASP A 851 16.21 24.01 7.58
CA ASP A 851 16.32 25.36 7.04
C ASP A 851 17.81 25.70 6.91
N LEU A 852 18.37 25.38 5.74
CA LEU A 852 19.30 26.24 5.01
C LEU A 852 19.63 25.56 3.67
N GLU A 853 19.21 26.16 2.56
CA GLU A 853 19.80 26.15 1.20
C GLU A 853 18.70 26.23 0.12
N THR A 854 18.24 27.45 -0.16
CA THR A 854 17.68 27.81 -1.46
C THR A 854 18.52 28.94 -2.03
N MET A 855 19.43 28.61 -2.95
CA MET A 855 19.83 29.45 -4.09
C MET A 855 20.67 28.61 -5.04
N ALA A 856 20.09 28.10 -6.13
CA ALA A 856 20.69 28.12 -7.47
C ALA A 856 19.84 27.35 -8.50
N SER A 857 19.69 28.02 -9.64
CA SER A 857 19.44 27.52 -11.01
C SER A 857 18.11 26.86 -11.34
N GLU A 858 17.28 27.70 -11.97
CA GLU A 858 16.48 27.39 -13.15
C GLU A 858 17.22 26.46 -14.13
N ASP A 859 16.53 25.47 -14.69
CA ASP A 859 16.50 25.28 -16.14
C ASP A 859 15.34 24.38 -16.58
N ARG A 860 14.48 24.95 -17.42
CA ARG A 860 13.47 24.24 -18.21
C ARG A 860 14.17 23.63 -19.43
N PHE A 861 13.96 22.34 -19.71
CA PHE A 861 13.72 21.91 -21.09
C PHE A 861 12.93 20.61 -21.15
N SER A 862 11.95 20.64 -22.04
CA SER A 862 10.86 19.71 -22.29
C SER A 862 11.31 18.34 -22.80
N ARG A 863 10.60 17.28 -22.42
CA ARG A 863 10.26 16.16 -23.30
C ARG A 863 8.99 15.46 -22.83
N SER A 864 7.95 15.65 -23.63
CA SER A 864 6.68 14.93 -23.63
C SER A 864 6.85 13.50 -24.16
N SER A 865 6.27 12.53 -23.47
CA SER A 865 5.63 11.37 -24.11
C SER A 865 4.74 10.63 -23.11
N LEU A 866 3.49 10.48 -23.53
CA LEU A 866 2.37 9.82 -22.87
C LEU A 866 2.61 8.32 -22.66
N SER A 867 2.25 7.82 -21.48
CA SER A 867 1.49 6.59 -21.24
C SER A 867 1.54 6.26 -19.74
N ARG A 868 0.47 6.53 -18.99
CA ARG A 868 0.36 6.13 -17.59
C ARG A 868 -0.96 5.41 -17.35
N SER A 869 -0.90 4.09 -17.46
CA SER A 869 -1.87 3.15 -16.89
C SER A 869 -1.71 3.15 -15.37
N GLN A 870 -2.67 3.70 -14.64
CA GLN A 870 -2.76 3.58 -13.18
C GLN A 870 -3.86 2.60 -12.81
N GLN A 871 -3.43 1.43 -12.31
CA GLN A 871 -4.25 0.50 -11.55
C GLN A 871 -4.67 1.20 -10.24
N LEU A 872 -5.97 1.39 -10.04
CA LEU A 872 -6.54 1.89 -8.79
C LEU A 872 -6.90 0.70 -7.89
N SER A 873 -6.33 0.68 -6.68
CA SER A 873 -6.78 -0.17 -5.58
C SER A 873 -7.99 0.49 -4.91
N THR A 874 -9.14 -0.16 -4.97
CA THR A 874 -10.32 0.14 -4.15
C THR A 874 -10.08 -0.38 -2.73
N GLY A 875 -10.06 0.52 -1.77
CA GLY A 875 -10.08 0.23 -0.34
C GLY A 875 -10.70 1.44 0.35
N ASP A 876 -12.02 1.44 0.45
CA ASP A 876 -12.80 2.46 1.15
C ASP A 876 -12.41 2.48 2.63
N SER A 877 -11.60 3.45 3.02
CA SER A 877 -11.54 3.93 4.40
C SER A 877 -12.49 5.13 4.49
N ILE A 878 -13.67 4.92 5.08
CA ILE A 878 -14.58 6.00 5.44
C ILE A 878 -13.90 6.78 6.56
N ALA A 879 -13.25 7.90 6.20
CA ALA A 879 -12.81 8.90 7.16
C ALA A 879 -14.06 9.66 7.62
N VAL A 880 -14.57 9.30 8.80
CA VAL A 880 -15.58 10.09 9.49
C VAL A 880 -14.85 11.23 10.21
N ASN A 881 -14.56 12.31 9.47
CA ASN A 881 -14.19 13.58 10.08
C ASN A 881 -15.46 14.22 10.66
N LEU A 882 -15.80 13.85 11.90
CA LEU A 882 -16.73 14.61 12.72
C LEU A 882 -15.93 15.71 13.40
N ALA A 883 -15.70 16.79 12.65
CA ALA A 883 -15.51 18.07 13.29
C ALA A 883 -16.78 18.36 14.09
N SER A 884 -16.70 18.33 15.42
CA SER A 884 -17.45 19.32 16.19
C SER A 884 -17.08 20.69 15.60
N THR A 885 -18.02 21.62 15.58
CA THR A 885 -17.86 22.96 15.00
C THR A 885 -16.84 23.85 15.71
N GLU A 886 -15.80 23.28 16.34
CA GLU A 886 -14.89 23.96 17.24
C GLU A 886 -13.41 23.98 16.80
N ASP A 887 -13.02 23.26 15.75
CA ASP A 887 -11.67 23.35 15.19
C ASP A 887 -11.69 23.68 13.69
N VAL A 888 -11.96 24.95 13.36
CA VAL A 888 -11.62 25.53 12.05
C VAL A 888 -10.63 26.66 12.27
N THR A 889 -9.35 26.32 12.37
CA THR A 889 -8.28 27.27 12.13
C THR A 889 -8.19 27.49 10.62
N LEU A 890 -8.73 28.62 10.14
CA LEU A 890 -8.50 29.10 8.78
C LEU A 890 -7.02 29.49 8.64
N GLU A 891 -6.25 28.74 7.86
CA GLU A 891 -4.95 29.19 7.37
C GLU A 891 -5.15 30.40 6.43
N PRO A 892 -4.34 31.46 6.54
CA PRO A 892 -4.43 32.59 5.65
C PRO A 892 -3.41 32.42 4.51
N GLU A 893 -3.85 32.12 3.30
CA GLU A 893 -3.00 32.35 2.12
C GLU A 893 -3.73 33.12 1.00
N ASP A 894 -3.08 34.24 0.69
CA ASP A 894 -2.92 34.87 -0.61
C ASP A 894 -4.10 35.52 -1.32
N GLN A 895 -4.15 36.84 -1.09
CA GLN A 895 -4.58 37.85 -2.04
C GLN A 895 -4.02 37.60 -3.45
N LYS A 896 -4.88 37.15 -4.37
CA LYS A 896 -4.83 37.62 -5.75
C LYS A 896 -6.23 37.95 -6.24
N VAL A 897 -6.53 39.24 -6.17
CA VAL A 897 -7.70 39.87 -6.78
C VAL A 897 -7.56 39.79 -8.30
N THR A 898 -8.52 39.16 -8.96
CA THR A 898 -8.87 39.49 -10.35
C THR A 898 -10.38 39.62 -10.44
N TYR A 899 -10.85 40.84 -10.73
CA TYR A 899 -12.25 41.14 -10.94
C TYR A 899 -12.62 41.00 -12.43
N SER A 900 -13.74 40.30 -12.64
CA SER A 900 -14.91 40.69 -13.43
C SER A 900 -14.99 40.44 -14.95
N HIS A 901 -16.26 40.15 -15.30
CA HIS A 901 -16.97 40.17 -16.59
C HIS A 901 -16.86 38.87 -17.42
N SER A 902 -17.94 38.26 -17.94
CA SER A 902 -19.32 38.72 -18.18
C SER A 902 -20.29 37.56 -18.46
N SER A 903 -21.57 37.77 -18.14
CA SER A 903 -22.82 37.27 -18.75
C SER A 903 -22.78 36.31 -19.96
N TYR A 904 -23.61 35.25 -19.93
CA TYR A 904 -24.61 34.76 -20.92
C TYR A 904 -25.11 33.37 -20.42
N SER A 905 -26.34 33.23 -19.91
CA SER A 905 -27.56 32.87 -20.65
C SER A 905 -27.39 31.68 -21.60
N THR A 906 -27.92 30.53 -21.17
CA THR A 906 -28.60 29.46 -21.95
C THR A 906 -27.96 28.93 -23.23
N THR A 907 -27.63 27.64 -23.28
CA THR A 907 -28.38 26.59 -24.02
C THR A 907 -27.60 25.26 -24.02
N VAL A 908 -28.39 24.18 -23.94
CA VAL A 908 -28.09 22.73 -23.93
C VAL A 908 -27.55 22.17 -22.62
#